data_AF-A0A9P0NIN8-F1
#
_entry.id   AF-A0A9P0NIN8-F1
#
_cell.length_a   1.000
_cell.length_b   1.000
_cell.length_c   1.000
_cell.angle_alpha   90.00
_cell.angle_beta   90.00
_cell.angle_gamma   90.00
#
_symmetry.space_group_name_H-M   'P 1'
#
loop_
_entity.id
_entity.type
_entity.pdbx_description
1 polymer ?
#
loop_
_entity_poly.entity_id
_entity_poly.type
_entity_poly.pdbx_seq_one_letter_code
_entity_poly.pdbx_strand_id
1 'polypeptide(L)'
;MSTLHKNCLAQPGRKKVQISFVIRDEEERRHRAGINSLQLDSKQGILYSAGRDGIIRQWDVRDNVEASYLRSLEHHTDWVNDIVLCCGGHYLISASSDTTVKLWGLRKENTCLSTLRTHKDYVRALAYARDKEVVASAGLDKTIFMWDVNMLTTLTTTNNTVTTASLPGSKNSIYSLAMNNSGTVLISGSTEKVLRVWDTRTSDCMMKLIGHTDNVKALVVNRDGTQCLSGSSDGTIKLWSLGQQQCIQTLRIHKEGVWALAATENFSHVVSGGRDKKIYMTDLKNPNKVQLICNESAPVVKMVTTPDMSAIWVATSESSINCWRLRKSDETADFEDVPTEPYNQEPFRTLKGAAAIRKYHVLNDKRTILTQDTEKNVAVYDVLKASKIQDLGEVDFDEEIKKRHRIIYIPNWFSVDLKTGMLTIHLGQDENDCFAAWVSAKEAGINVTDDNLRVNYGNRMLRSLLENWLNRIQTDHGTSDGAQSTELNAQSKLDSQCCRIPKHTPLMISEVGGRCLYRMLVSQAGDENDVSILNETIPSWVMNVIVEKSIPKALKISFYLVPLSNTCIRPVKNGTLRPSRDRLVANDFIQVQKIAEYIHEKLSENDGSGPYNKTSDCISNHLQGNTPEKNFELSCNDQILSPTMDLRTLKHFIWKSSADLTIYFKAKH
;
A
#
# COMPACT_ATOMS: atom_id res chain seq x y z
N MET A 1 11.90 -33.58 12.92
CA MET A 1 10.64 -32.80 12.86
C MET A 1 10.07 -32.39 14.24
N SER A 2 10.84 -32.28 15.36
CA SER A 2 10.25 -31.83 16.65
C SER A 2 11.13 -30.95 17.57
N THR A 3 12.28 -30.46 17.10
CA THR A 3 13.23 -29.72 17.96
C THR A 3 13.58 -28.30 17.52
N LEU A 4 12.91 -27.74 16.50
CA LEU A 4 13.23 -26.38 16.03
C LEU A 4 12.24 -25.28 16.42
N HIS A 5 10.97 -25.53 16.75
CA HIS A 5 10.04 -24.44 17.10
C HIS A 5 9.04 -24.81 18.20
N LYS A 6 9.50 -24.76 19.46
CA LYS A 6 8.62 -24.61 20.64
C LYS A 6 8.66 -23.21 21.27
N ASN A 7 9.43 -22.28 20.71
CA ASN A 7 9.59 -20.92 21.27
C ASN A 7 8.90 -19.81 20.46
N CYS A 8 7.81 -20.13 19.75
CA CYS A 8 6.87 -19.13 19.24
C CYS A 8 5.49 -19.29 19.90
N LEU A 9 5.47 -19.51 21.21
CA LEU A 9 4.30 -19.16 22.01
C LEU A 9 4.15 -17.63 21.93
N ALA A 10 2.95 -17.19 21.54
CA ALA A 10 2.59 -15.79 21.37
C ALA A 10 3.10 -14.95 22.55
N GLN A 11 4.17 -14.18 22.32
CA GLN A 11 4.56 -13.13 23.24
C GLN A 11 3.45 -12.08 23.21
N PRO A 12 2.88 -11.69 24.36
CA PRO A 12 1.89 -10.63 24.40
C PRO A 12 2.52 -9.34 23.88
N GLY A 13 2.02 -8.84 22.74
CA GLY A 13 2.43 -7.56 22.15
C GLY A 13 3.02 -7.58 20.74
N ARG A 14 3.26 -8.75 20.11
CA ARG A 14 3.71 -8.79 18.71
C ARG A 14 2.51 -8.49 17.79
N LYS A 15 2.61 -7.43 16.97
CA LYS A 15 1.58 -7.08 15.98
C LYS A 15 1.41 -8.24 14.99
N LYS A 16 0.17 -8.44 14.51
CA LYS A 16 -0.11 -9.38 13.41
C LYS A 16 0.75 -9.02 12.19
N VAL A 17 1.20 -10.03 11.46
CA VAL A 17 2.03 -9.88 10.26
C VAL A 17 1.23 -10.26 9.02
N GLN A 18 1.25 -9.38 8.03
CA GLN A 18 0.60 -9.52 6.74
C GLN A 18 1.63 -9.67 5.61
N ILE A 19 1.22 -10.35 4.53
CA ILE A 19 1.98 -10.45 3.28
C ILE A 19 1.34 -9.49 2.29
N SER A 20 2.15 -8.70 1.60
CA SER A 20 1.66 -7.70 0.65
C SER A 20 2.46 -7.75 -0.64
N PHE A 21 1.81 -7.44 -1.76
CA PHE A 21 2.48 -7.36 -3.06
C PHE A 21 1.94 -6.20 -3.90
N VAL A 22 2.74 -5.73 -4.85
CA VAL A 22 2.37 -4.59 -5.73
C VAL A 22 2.19 -5.07 -7.16
N ILE A 23 1.04 -4.77 -7.76
CA ILE A 23 0.79 -5.03 -9.18
C ILE A 23 1.29 -3.83 -9.98
N ARG A 24 2.38 -4.02 -10.74
CA ARG A 24 3.07 -2.97 -11.50
C ARG A 24 3.87 -3.54 -12.66
N ASP A 25 4.35 -2.65 -13.52
CA ASP A 25 5.33 -2.99 -14.55
C ASP A 25 6.72 -3.14 -13.91
N GLU A 26 7.64 -3.83 -14.62
CA GLU A 26 9.00 -4.08 -14.13
C GLU A 26 9.75 -2.76 -13.91
N GLU A 27 9.70 -1.85 -14.89
CA GLU A 27 10.29 -0.53 -14.80
C GLU A 27 9.23 0.57 -14.72
N GLU A 28 9.15 1.25 -13.58
CA GLU A 28 8.29 2.41 -13.39
C GLU A 28 9.10 3.70 -13.61
N ARG A 29 9.36 4.06 -14.86
CA ARG A 29 10.26 5.19 -15.21
C ARG A 29 9.76 6.57 -14.79
N ARG A 30 8.45 6.71 -14.62
CA ARG A 30 7.79 7.97 -14.24
C ARG A 30 7.13 7.83 -12.88
N HIS A 31 7.05 8.93 -12.13
CA HIS A 31 6.35 8.89 -10.84
C HIS A 31 4.87 8.54 -11.04
N ARG A 32 4.34 7.64 -10.21
CA ARG A 32 2.92 7.24 -10.19
C ARG A 32 2.11 7.99 -9.12
N ALA A 33 2.75 8.88 -8.36
CA ALA A 33 2.11 9.70 -7.33
C ALA A 33 2.90 11.00 -7.14
N GLY A 34 2.41 11.88 -6.27
CA GLY A 34 3.04 13.18 -5.99
C GLY A 34 4.50 13.07 -5.52
N ILE A 35 5.28 14.13 -5.70
CA ILE A 35 6.68 14.19 -5.26
C ILE A 35 6.77 14.98 -3.95
N ASN A 36 7.46 14.46 -2.95
CA ASN A 36 7.61 15.11 -1.65
C ASN A 36 8.92 15.88 -1.47
N SER A 37 9.98 15.50 -2.17
CA SER A 37 11.29 16.15 -2.02
C SER A 37 12.14 16.05 -3.29
N LEU A 38 13.02 17.02 -3.46
CA LEU A 38 13.93 17.17 -4.59
C LEU A 38 15.32 17.50 -4.08
N GLN A 39 16.36 16.97 -4.73
CA GLN A 39 17.76 17.35 -4.53
C GLN A 39 18.46 17.46 -5.88
N LEU A 40 19.27 18.50 -6.06
CA LEU A 40 20.01 18.73 -7.30
C LEU A 40 21.51 18.56 -7.05
N ASP A 41 22.11 17.59 -7.74
CA ASP A 41 23.57 17.55 -7.91
C ASP A 41 23.94 18.45 -9.09
N SER A 42 24.37 19.67 -8.78
CA SER A 42 24.74 20.65 -9.80
C SER A 42 26.06 20.33 -10.51
N LYS A 43 26.93 19.51 -9.92
CA LYS A 43 28.21 19.12 -10.55
C LYS A 43 27.99 18.07 -11.62
N GLN A 44 27.09 17.13 -11.36
CA GLN A 44 26.75 16.07 -12.31
C GLN A 44 25.55 16.43 -13.19
N GLY A 45 24.79 17.48 -12.84
CA GLY A 45 23.54 17.85 -13.48
C GLY A 45 22.48 16.77 -13.32
N ILE A 46 22.39 16.16 -12.13
CA ILE A 46 21.41 15.11 -11.82
C ILE A 46 20.40 15.65 -10.81
N LEU A 47 19.12 15.56 -11.15
CA LEU A 47 18.02 15.81 -10.22
C LEU A 47 17.57 14.49 -9.59
N TYR A 48 17.44 14.47 -8.27
CA TYR A 48 16.87 13.38 -7.49
C TYR A 48 15.47 13.78 -7.05
N SER A 49 14.49 12.88 -7.21
CA SER A 49 13.11 13.11 -6.79
C SER A 49 12.58 11.98 -5.91
N ALA A 50 11.99 12.33 -4.78
CA ALA A 50 11.42 11.43 -3.80
C ALA A 50 9.90 11.33 -3.96
N GLY A 51 9.43 10.21 -4.49
CA GLY A 51 8.02 10.01 -4.80
C GLY A 51 7.18 9.45 -3.64
N ARG A 52 5.90 9.81 -3.62
CA ARG A 52 4.86 9.15 -2.83
C ARG A 52 4.57 7.73 -3.33
N ASP A 53 5.08 7.35 -4.48
CA ASP A 53 5.03 5.98 -5.00
C ASP A 53 6.06 5.04 -4.33
N GLY A 54 6.85 5.54 -3.37
CA GLY A 54 7.86 4.77 -2.65
C GLY A 54 9.20 4.64 -3.40
N ILE A 55 9.35 5.33 -4.53
CA ILE A 55 10.50 5.22 -5.42
C ILE A 55 11.22 6.57 -5.48
N ILE A 56 12.55 6.53 -5.39
CA ILE A 56 13.40 7.69 -5.67
C ILE A 56 13.91 7.58 -7.10
N ARG A 57 13.84 8.64 -7.90
CA ARG A 57 14.31 8.63 -9.29
C ARG A 57 15.44 9.62 -9.51
N GLN A 58 16.30 9.29 -10.47
CA GLN A 58 17.40 10.12 -10.96
C GLN A 58 17.09 10.58 -12.37
N TRP A 59 17.29 11.87 -12.62
CA TRP A 59 17.03 12.53 -13.89
C TRP A 59 18.27 13.29 -14.34
N ASP A 60 18.67 13.13 -15.60
CA ASP A 60 19.66 14.00 -16.20
C ASP A 60 19.00 15.31 -16.59
N VAL A 61 19.53 16.43 -16.08
CA VAL A 61 19.03 17.77 -16.33
C VAL A 61 20.05 18.66 -17.03
N ARG A 62 21.16 18.09 -17.54
CA ARG A 62 22.21 18.85 -18.26
C ARG A 62 21.74 19.34 -19.62
N ASP A 63 21.01 18.50 -20.36
CA ASP A 63 20.65 18.79 -21.75
C ASP A 63 19.60 19.89 -21.90
N ASN A 64 19.71 20.63 -23.00
CA ASN A 64 18.83 21.76 -23.33
C ASN A 64 17.51 21.38 -23.99
N VAL A 65 17.29 20.10 -24.31
CA VAL A 65 16.12 19.65 -25.09
C VAL A 65 15.08 18.98 -24.20
N GLU A 66 15.39 17.85 -23.54
CA GLU A 66 14.49 17.21 -22.57
C GLU A 66 15.31 16.54 -21.46
N ALA A 67 14.85 16.70 -20.21
CA ALA A 67 15.45 15.99 -19.09
C ALA A 67 15.09 14.50 -19.15
N SER A 68 16.07 13.62 -18.98
CA SER A 68 15.93 12.19 -19.26
C SER A 68 15.96 11.33 -17.99
N TYR A 69 15.18 10.25 -17.98
CA TYR A 69 15.21 9.26 -16.91
C TYR A 69 16.54 8.51 -16.92
N LEU A 70 17.21 8.45 -15.77
CA LEU A 70 18.44 7.66 -15.61
C LEU A 70 18.13 6.32 -14.96
N ARG A 71 17.54 6.33 -13.76
CA ARG A 71 17.25 5.13 -12.95
C ARG A 71 16.36 5.38 -11.75
N SER A 72 15.90 4.28 -11.14
CA SER A 72 15.08 4.24 -9.93
C SER A 72 15.85 3.58 -8.78
N LEU A 73 15.70 4.11 -7.57
CA LEU A 73 16.18 3.52 -6.32
C LEU A 73 14.96 2.96 -5.57
N GLU A 74 14.84 1.64 -5.54
CA GLU A 74 13.65 0.95 -5.04
C GLU A 74 13.96 0.14 -3.78
N HIS A 75 13.40 0.57 -2.66
CA HIS A 75 13.46 -0.22 -1.42
C HIS A 75 12.39 0.23 -0.42
N HIS A 76 12.04 1.51 -0.40
CA HIS A 76 10.94 2.00 0.44
C HIS A 76 9.62 1.35 0.02
N THR A 77 8.74 1.17 1.01
CA THR A 77 7.42 0.51 0.83
C THR A 77 6.25 1.48 1.00
N ASP A 78 6.57 2.73 1.25
CA ASP A 78 5.62 3.82 1.48
C ASP A 78 6.28 5.14 1.04
N TRP A 79 5.56 6.25 1.15
CA TRP A 79 5.97 7.56 0.67
C TRP A 79 7.38 7.92 1.16
N VAL A 80 8.25 8.30 0.23
CA VAL A 80 9.52 8.93 0.58
C VAL A 80 9.22 10.41 0.81
N ASN A 81 9.41 10.90 2.04
CA ASN A 81 9.00 12.25 2.45
C ASN A 81 10.13 13.26 2.28
N ASP A 82 11.38 12.84 2.49
CA ASP A 82 12.52 13.73 2.29
C ASP A 82 13.75 12.96 1.83
N ILE A 83 14.62 13.67 1.10
CA ILE A 83 15.91 13.18 0.64
C ILE A 83 16.98 14.26 0.81
N VAL A 84 18.19 13.82 1.15
CA VAL A 84 19.37 14.67 1.31
C VAL A 84 20.53 14.04 0.55
N LEU A 85 21.18 14.84 -0.29
CA LEU A 85 22.43 14.47 -0.96
C LEU A 85 23.63 14.90 -0.09
N CYS A 86 24.53 13.98 0.23
CA CYS A 86 25.67 14.20 1.11
C CYS A 86 27.00 13.73 0.50
N CYS A 87 28.11 14.06 1.17
CA CYS A 87 29.49 13.72 0.78
C CYS A 87 29.80 14.05 -0.69
N GLY A 88 29.45 15.26 -1.13
CA GLY A 88 29.72 15.73 -2.49
C GLY A 88 28.97 15.00 -3.60
N GLY A 89 27.86 14.32 -3.30
CA GLY A 89 27.03 13.62 -4.29
C GLY A 89 27.23 12.10 -4.31
N HIS A 90 28.03 11.55 -3.40
CA HIS A 90 28.30 10.11 -3.35
C HIS A 90 27.25 9.29 -2.61
N TYR A 91 26.49 9.93 -1.71
CA TYR A 91 25.49 9.26 -0.90
C TYR A 91 24.19 10.05 -0.88
N LEU A 92 23.09 9.31 -0.76
CA LEU A 92 21.76 9.85 -0.51
C LEU A 92 21.25 9.30 0.81
N ILE A 93 20.61 10.13 1.61
CA ILE A 93 19.81 9.68 2.74
C ILE A 93 18.35 9.99 2.45
N SER A 94 17.47 9.01 2.69
CA SER A 94 16.03 9.16 2.49
C SER A 94 15.24 8.85 3.76
N ALA A 95 14.13 9.56 3.95
CA ALA A 95 13.19 9.38 5.05
C ALA A 95 11.81 8.99 4.53
N SER A 96 11.17 7.95 5.08
CA SER A 96 9.91 7.42 4.55
C SER A 96 8.81 7.21 5.61
N SER A 97 7.58 7.11 5.13
CA SER A 97 6.38 6.64 5.87
C SER A 97 6.45 5.17 6.24
N ASP A 98 7.38 4.39 5.70
CA ASP A 98 7.64 3.03 6.18
C ASP A 98 8.41 2.97 7.51
N THR A 99 8.52 4.11 8.20
CA THR A 99 9.23 4.34 9.48
C THR A 99 10.74 4.16 9.41
N THR A 100 11.34 4.08 8.21
CA THR A 100 12.78 3.88 8.05
C THR A 100 13.48 5.10 7.46
N VAL A 101 14.78 5.21 7.80
CA VAL A 101 15.74 6.06 7.11
C VAL A 101 16.71 5.16 6.36
N LYS A 102 16.97 5.42 5.08
CA LYS A 102 17.87 4.59 4.27
C LYS A 102 19.06 5.40 3.78
N LEU A 103 20.23 4.77 3.80
CA LEU A 103 21.45 5.26 3.18
C LEU A 103 21.64 4.55 1.84
N TRP A 104 21.85 5.34 0.79
CA TRP A 104 22.07 4.85 -0.57
C TRP A 104 23.46 5.23 -1.03
N GLY A 105 24.18 4.28 -1.61
CA GLY A 105 25.44 4.55 -2.29
C GLY A 105 25.17 4.91 -3.74
N LEU A 106 25.50 6.12 -4.18
CA LEU A 106 25.21 6.62 -5.53
C LEU A 106 26.30 6.28 -6.57
N ARG A 107 27.02 5.17 -6.38
CA ARG A 107 28.12 4.72 -7.26
C ARG A 107 27.62 3.68 -8.28
N LYS A 108 28.46 2.68 -8.68
CA LYS A 108 28.17 1.78 -9.81
C LYS A 108 26.81 1.07 -9.73
N GLU A 109 26.43 0.56 -8.55
CA GLU A 109 25.28 -0.33 -8.41
C GLU A 109 24.03 0.32 -7.78
N ASN A 110 24.13 1.55 -7.27
CA ASN A 110 23.01 2.29 -6.67
C ASN A 110 22.15 1.47 -5.69
N THR A 111 22.82 0.84 -4.73
CA THR A 111 22.20 -0.04 -3.74
C THR A 111 21.85 0.70 -2.45
N CYS A 112 20.83 0.19 -1.77
CA CYS A 112 20.54 0.57 -0.39
C CYS A 112 21.59 -0.08 0.52
N LEU A 113 22.49 0.73 1.09
CA LEU A 113 23.60 0.26 1.94
C LEU A 113 23.13 -0.10 3.35
N SER A 114 22.20 0.68 3.89
CA SER A 114 21.75 0.50 5.28
C SER A 114 20.32 0.99 5.47
N THR A 115 19.57 0.29 6.34
CA THR A 115 18.21 0.67 6.72
C THR A 115 18.16 0.91 8.23
N LEU A 116 18.10 2.18 8.60
CA LEU A 116 18.00 2.65 9.98
C LEU A 116 16.54 2.56 10.43
N ARG A 117 16.34 1.89 11.56
CA ARG A 117 15.07 1.33 12.02
C ARG A 117 14.69 1.83 13.42
N THR A 118 15.12 3.05 13.74
CA THR A 118 15.03 3.66 15.08
C THR A 118 13.75 4.45 15.29
N HIS A 119 13.24 5.08 14.24
CA HIS A 119 11.95 5.77 14.27
C HIS A 119 10.80 4.78 14.45
N LYS A 120 9.82 5.19 15.26
CA LYS A 120 8.64 4.37 15.63
C LYS A 120 7.40 4.71 14.83
N ASP A 121 7.47 5.79 14.07
CA ASP A 121 6.42 6.31 13.22
C ASP A 121 7.08 6.94 12.00
N TYR A 122 6.24 7.50 11.17
CA TYR A 122 6.49 8.24 9.96
C TYR A 122 7.63 9.29 10.09
N VAL A 123 8.80 9.04 9.48
CA VAL A 123 9.92 10.01 9.32
C VAL A 123 9.64 11.06 8.24
N ARG A 124 9.46 12.33 8.61
CA ARG A 124 8.94 13.39 7.72
C ARG A 124 10.01 14.27 7.10
N ALA A 125 11.06 14.57 7.85
CA ALA A 125 12.02 15.59 7.46
C ALA A 125 13.45 15.14 7.74
N LEU A 126 14.36 15.60 6.88
CA LEU A 126 15.79 15.47 7.05
C LEU A 126 16.43 16.87 7.10
N ALA A 127 17.54 17.00 7.82
CA ALA A 127 18.37 18.19 7.82
C ALA A 127 19.84 17.80 7.70
N TYR A 128 20.66 18.65 7.08
CA TYR A 128 22.02 18.29 6.70
C TYR A 128 23.02 19.39 7.05
N ALA A 129 24.12 19.00 7.69
CA ALA A 129 25.25 19.83 8.02
C ALA A 129 26.41 19.43 7.14
N ARG A 130 26.64 20.21 6.08
CA ARG A 130 27.62 19.90 5.03
C ARG A 130 29.05 19.81 5.56
N ASP A 131 29.46 20.70 6.47
CA ASP A 131 30.85 20.80 6.88
C ASP A 131 31.28 19.63 7.78
N LYS A 132 30.31 18.98 8.46
CA LYS A 132 30.54 17.84 9.35
C LYS A 132 30.06 16.51 8.77
N GLU A 133 29.39 16.54 7.61
CA GLU A 133 28.75 15.35 7.03
C GLU A 133 27.79 14.66 8.01
N VAL A 134 26.97 15.46 8.71
CA VAL A 134 25.97 14.97 9.68
C VAL A 134 24.56 15.22 9.14
N VAL A 135 23.71 14.20 9.24
CA VAL A 135 22.28 14.29 8.89
C VAL A 135 21.44 14.08 10.13
N ALA A 136 20.39 14.89 10.29
CA ALA A 136 19.37 14.69 11.30
C ALA A 136 18.07 14.22 10.66
N SER A 137 17.36 13.31 11.31
CA SER A 137 16.05 12.81 10.89
C SER A 137 14.99 13.03 11.96
N ALA A 138 13.79 13.43 11.55
CA ALA A 138 12.68 13.70 12.46
C ALA A 138 11.34 13.25 11.87
N GLY A 139 10.38 12.91 12.74
CA GLY A 139 9.10 12.37 12.30
C GLY A 139 7.92 12.58 13.24
N LEU A 140 6.85 11.85 12.97
CA LEU A 140 5.61 11.87 13.74
C LEU A 140 5.77 11.23 15.12
N ASP A 141 6.81 10.41 15.32
CA ASP A 141 7.20 9.82 16.60
C ASP A 141 7.79 10.84 17.58
N LYS A 142 7.89 12.11 17.17
CA LYS A 142 8.32 13.25 17.98
C LYS A 142 9.80 13.19 18.35
N THR A 143 10.55 12.25 17.78
CA THR A 143 11.98 12.11 18.03
C THR A 143 12.79 12.75 16.91
N ILE A 144 13.99 13.20 17.28
CA ILE A 144 15.01 13.62 16.33
C ILE A 144 16.23 12.75 16.59
N PHE A 145 16.80 12.17 15.54
CA PHE A 145 18.06 11.43 15.59
C PHE A 145 19.11 12.11 14.73
N MET A 146 20.36 12.15 15.21
CA MET A 146 21.50 12.58 14.41
C MET A 146 22.36 11.40 13.96
N TRP A 147 22.90 11.52 12.76
CA TRP A 147 23.63 10.48 12.06
C TRP A 147 24.89 11.06 11.43
N ASP A 148 26.05 10.53 11.80
CA ASP A 148 27.29 10.80 11.08
C ASP A 148 27.32 9.93 9.82
N VAL A 149 27.32 10.56 8.64
CA VAL A 149 27.28 9.86 7.36
C VAL A 149 28.54 9.01 7.17
N ASN A 150 29.71 9.49 7.59
CA ASN A 150 30.95 8.74 7.46
C ASN A 150 30.89 7.46 8.31
N MET A 151 30.38 7.55 9.54
CA MET A 151 30.17 6.37 10.37
C MET A 151 29.16 5.41 9.73
N LEU A 152 28.03 5.90 9.21
CA LEU A 152 27.05 5.05 8.53
C LEU A 152 27.63 4.32 7.32
N THR A 153 28.53 4.95 6.56
CA THR A 153 29.15 4.34 5.37
C THR A 153 30.18 3.26 5.71
N THR A 154 30.66 3.22 6.95
CA THR A 154 31.61 2.20 7.45
C THR A 154 30.93 1.03 8.14
N LEU A 155 29.60 1.03 8.22
CA LEU A 155 28.83 -0.10 8.77
C LEU A 155 29.05 -1.35 7.92
N THR A 156 29.42 -2.43 8.60
CA THR A 156 29.56 -3.77 8.01
C THR A 156 28.63 -4.73 8.75
N THR A 157 28.47 -5.96 8.23
CA THR A 157 27.72 -7.02 8.92
C THR A 157 28.25 -7.28 10.35
N THR A 158 29.52 -7.01 10.61
CA THR A 158 30.19 -7.17 11.91
C THR A 158 30.10 -5.94 12.83
N ASN A 159 29.83 -4.75 12.29
CA ASN A 159 29.68 -3.50 13.04
C ASN A 159 28.35 -2.82 12.67
N ASN A 160 27.25 -3.36 13.19
CA ASN A 160 25.89 -2.93 12.87
C ASN A 160 25.26 -2.01 13.95
N THR A 161 26.03 -1.61 14.96
CA THR A 161 25.55 -0.74 16.03
C THR A 161 25.76 0.72 15.69
N VAL A 162 24.66 1.47 15.52
CA VAL A 162 24.70 2.92 15.32
C VAL A 162 24.40 3.60 16.65
N THR A 163 25.35 4.38 17.18
CA THR A 163 25.10 5.26 18.32
C THR A 163 24.17 6.38 17.88
N THR A 164 23.01 6.47 18.52
CA THR A 164 22.00 7.47 18.19
C THR A 164 22.02 8.57 19.23
N ALA A 165 22.32 9.80 18.80
CA ALA A 165 22.05 10.98 19.62
C ALA A 165 20.59 11.38 19.37
N SER A 166 19.73 11.21 20.38
CA SER A 166 18.37 11.74 20.34
C SER A 166 18.32 13.11 21.00
N LEU A 167 17.73 14.09 20.32
CA LEU A 167 17.54 15.43 20.89
C LEU A 167 16.21 15.48 21.65
N PRO A 168 16.23 15.60 22.98
CA PRO A 168 15.01 15.62 23.78
C PRO A 168 14.25 16.94 23.60
N GLY A 169 12.95 16.89 23.85
CA GLY A 169 12.13 18.08 24.11
C GLY A 169 10.94 18.29 23.18
N SER A 170 10.93 17.71 21.96
CA SER A 170 9.76 17.83 21.09
C SER A 170 8.57 17.05 21.68
N LYS A 171 7.44 17.72 21.87
CA LYS A 171 6.23 17.12 22.46
C LYS A 171 5.21 16.67 21.41
N ASN A 172 5.40 17.13 20.17
CA ASN A 172 4.46 17.02 19.06
C ASN A 172 5.14 16.50 17.81
N SER A 173 4.33 16.04 16.85
CA SER A 173 4.81 15.49 15.58
C SER A 173 5.56 16.54 14.77
N ILE A 174 6.76 16.18 14.30
CA ILE A 174 7.67 17.07 13.61
C ILE A 174 7.45 16.96 12.10
N TYR A 175 7.30 18.10 11.43
CA TYR A 175 7.01 18.19 9.99
C TYR A 175 8.15 18.79 9.18
N SER A 176 9.01 19.59 9.81
CA SER A 176 10.15 20.22 9.13
C SER A 176 11.37 20.25 10.03
N LEU A 177 12.54 20.13 9.41
CA LEU A 177 13.82 20.16 10.08
C LEU A 177 14.80 20.95 9.21
N ALA A 178 15.65 21.76 9.82
CA ALA A 178 16.71 22.48 9.11
C ALA A 178 17.94 22.64 10.00
N MET A 179 19.13 22.61 9.39
CA MET A 179 20.41 22.72 10.05
C MET A 179 21.30 23.67 9.23
N ASN A 180 22.18 24.41 9.89
CA ASN A 180 23.17 25.23 9.19
C ASN A 180 24.36 24.38 8.68
N ASN A 181 25.13 24.93 7.74
CA ASN A 181 26.22 24.19 7.10
C ASN A 181 27.29 23.69 8.08
N SER A 182 27.63 24.49 9.08
CA SER A 182 28.61 24.13 10.13
C SER A 182 28.06 23.12 11.14
N GLY A 183 26.75 22.85 11.09
CA GLY A 183 26.06 21.94 12.00
C GLY A 183 26.25 22.35 13.45
N THR A 184 26.04 23.61 13.78
CA THR A 184 26.00 24.15 15.15
C THR A 184 24.58 24.39 15.62
N VAL A 185 23.65 24.65 14.70
CA VAL A 185 22.25 24.97 14.99
C VAL A 185 21.33 24.03 14.24
N LEU A 186 20.45 23.36 14.98
CA LEU A 186 19.34 22.58 14.43
C LEU A 186 18.00 23.20 14.84
N ILE A 187 17.08 23.33 13.90
CA ILE A 187 15.74 23.88 14.13
C ILE A 187 14.68 22.87 13.68
N SER A 188 13.66 22.67 14.50
CA SER A 188 12.50 21.85 14.15
C SER A 188 11.21 22.68 14.12
N GLY A 189 10.32 22.30 13.19
CA GLY A 189 8.97 22.81 13.06
C GLY A 189 7.97 21.67 13.25
N SER A 190 6.95 21.92 14.06
CA SER A 190 5.99 20.90 14.48
C SER A 190 4.58 21.46 14.60
N THR A 191 3.62 20.60 14.90
CA THR A 191 2.25 21.00 15.27
C THR A 191 2.19 21.70 16.64
N GLU A 192 3.30 21.84 17.37
CA GLU A 192 3.42 22.73 18.55
C GLU A 192 3.34 24.22 18.16
N LYS A 193 3.44 24.56 16.86
CA LYS A 193 3.40 25.94 16.32
C LYS A 193 4.58 26.82 16.78
N VAL A 194 5.49 26.23 17.53
CA VAL A 194 6.71 26.83 18.07
C VAL A 194 7.89 26.16 17.37
N LEU A 195 8.89 26.97 16.99
CA LEU A 195 10.15 26.42 16.51
C LEU A 195 11.05 26.16 17.72
N ARG A 196 11.64 24.96 17.76
CA ARG A 196 12.63 24.62 18.78
C ARG A 196 14.01 24.60 18.14
N VAL A 197 14.98 25.14 18.86
CA VAL A 197 16.36 25.29 18.41
C VAL A 197 17.29 24.57 19.37
N TRP A 198 18.20 23.76 18.85
CA TRP A 198 19.20 23.02 19.61
C TRP A 198 20.62 23.38 19.17
N ASP A 199 21.54 23.38 20.13
CA ASP A 199 22.98 23.28 19.85
C ASP A 199 23.28 21.79 19.64
N THR A 200 23.68 21.43 18.43
CA THR A 200 23.99 20.04 18.06
C THR A 200 25.25 19.50 18.75
N ARG A 201 26.13 20.37 19.25
CA ARG A 201 27.36 19.97 19.96
C ARG A 201 27.08 19.53 21.39
N THR A 202 26.18 20.24 22.09
CA THR A 202 25.84 19.92 23.48
C THR A 202 24.56 19.10 23.60
N SER A 203 23.76 19.02 22.52
CA SER A 203 22.42 18.43 22.52
C SER A 203 21.39 19.17 23.39
N ASP A 204 21.71 20.40 23.79
CA ASP A 204 20.81 21.22 24.61
C ASP A 204 19.79 21.98 23.77
N CYS A 205 18.56 22.05 24.27
CA CYS A 205 17.52 22.90 23.71
C CYS A 205 17.81 24.37 24.09
N MET A 206 18.35 25.14 23.14
CA MET A 206 18.78 26.53 23.37
C MET A 206 17.60 27.48 23.57
N MET A 207 16.59 27.41 22.70
CA MET A 207 15.51 28.40 22.68
C MET A 207 14.23 27.89 22.02
N LYS A 208 13.14 28.62 22.27
CA LYS A 208 11.82 28.40 21.66
C LYS A 208 11.36 29.68 20.98
N LEU A 209 11.12 29.63 19.67
CA LEU A 209 10.65 30.77 18.89
C LEU A 209 9.13 30.67 18.73
N ILE A 210 8.42 31.54 19.43
CA ILE A 210 6.95 31.57 19.47
C ILE A 210 6.46 32.65 18.51
N GLY A 211 5.47 32.34 17.67
CA GLY A 211 4.81 33.34 16.84
C GLY A 211 3.99 32.82 15.68
N HIS A 212 4.19 31.57 15.24
CA HIS A 212 3.27 30.93 14.30
C HIS A 212 1.98 30.49 14.99
N THR A 213 0.90 30.44 14.21
CA THR A 213 -0.44 30.08 14.71
C THR A 213 -0.91 28.69 14.26
N ASP A 214 -0.13 28.04 13.40
CA ASP A 214 -0.36 26.69 12.89
C ASP A 214 0.96 25.94 12.63
N ASN A 215 0.87 24.72 12.09
CA ASN A 215 1.96 23.80 11.84
C ASN A 215 3.01 24.37 10.87
N VAL A 216 4.28 24.32 11.29
CA VAL A 216 5.44 24.75 10.50
C VAL A 216 5.92 23.60 9.62
N LYS A 217 5.92 23.81 8.31
CA LYS A 217 6.23 22.77 7.30
C LYS A 217 7.48 23.03 6.48
N ALA A 218 7.99 24.26 6.48
CA ALA A 218 9.24 24.61 5.81
C ALA A 218 10.14 25.40 6.75
N LEU A 219 11.43 25.06 6.73
CA LEU A 219 12.47 25.75 7.48
C LEU A 219 13.71 25.91 6.58
N VAL A 220 14.32 27.08 6.65
CA VAL A 220 15.62 27.36 6.04
C VAL A 220 16.47 28.12 7.05
N VAL A 221 17.73 27.74 7.22
CA VAL A 221 18.69 28.41 8.11
C VAL A 221 19.80 29.00 7.24
N ASN A 222 20.24 30.20 7.57
CA ASN A 222 21.37 30.80 6.88
C ASN A 222 22.69 30.08 7.21
N ARG A 223 23.73 30.30 6.39
CA ARG A 223 25.03 29.62 6.53
C ARG A 223 25.63 29.78 7.93
N ASP A 224 25.54 30.98 8.49
CA ASP A 224 26.14 31.31 9.79
C ASP A 224 25.33 30.81 10.99
N GLY A 225 24.08 30.35 10.78
CA GLY A 225 23.19 29.93 11.87
C GLY A 225 22.77 31.09 12.76
N THR A 226 22.64 32.31 12.22
CA THR A 226 22.19 33.51 12.95
C THR A 226 20.75 33.89 12.64
N GLN A 227 20.22 33.46 11.49
CA GLN A 227 18.86 33.74 11.04
C GLN A 227 18.17 32.49 10.51
N CYS A 228 16.84 32.46 10.64
CA CYS A 228 16.01 31.38 10.13
C CYS A 228 14.76 31.93 9.42
N LEU A 229 14.36 31.29 8.32
CA LEU A 229 13.07 31.48 7.68
C LEU A 229 12.18 30.28 7.97
N SER A 230 10.90 30.54 8.25
CA SER A 230 9.91 29.50 8.48
C SER A 230 8.63 29.77 7.71
N GLY A 231 8.10 28.72 7.08
CA GLY A 231 6.84 28.71 6.35
C GLY A 231 5.84 27.82 7.07
N SER A 232 4.65 28.37 7.34
CA SER A 232 3.63 27.71 8.15
C SER A 232 2.32 27.54 7.42
N SER A 233 1.53 26.59 7.91
CA SER A 233 0.16 26.34 7.48
C SER A 233 -0.78 27.51 7.78
N ASP A 234 -0.34 28.48 8.60
CA ASP A 234 -1.04 29.75 8.85
C ASP A 234 -0.94 30.77 7.70
N GLY A 235 -0.24 30.42 6.62
CA GLY A 235 -0.07 31.26 5.42
C GLY A 235 1.01 32.33 5.55
N THR A 236 1.70 32.39 6.69
CA THR A 236 2.77 33.37 6.92
C THR A 236 4.16 32.76 6.73
N ILE A 237 5.09 33.61 6.30
CA ILE A 237 6.52 33.34 6.32
C ILE A 237 7.13 34.26 7.37
N LYS A 238 7.94 33.72 8.27
CA LYS A 238 8.60 34.51 9.34
C LYS A 238 10.11 34.43 9.21
N LEU A 239 10.74 35.59 9.37
CA LEU A 239 12.19 35.74 9.54
C LEU A 239 12.50 35.89 11.02
N TRP A 240 13.42 35.09 11.53
CA TRP A 240 13.82 35.03 12.93
C TRP A 240 15.29 35.41 13.08
N SER A 241 15.59 36.20 14.10
CA SER A 241 16.96 36.38 14.60
C SER A 241 17.17 35.38 15.72
N LEU A 242 18.15 34.49 15.57
CA LEU A 242 18.50 33.53 16.61
C LEU A 242 19.29 34.19 17.75
N GLY A 243 20.06 35.24 17.45
CA GLY A 243 20.74 36.03 18.47
C GLY A 243 19.78 36.84 19.35
N GLN A 244 18.73 37.42 18.77
CA GLN A 244 17.71 38.17 19.51
C GLN A 244 16.54 37.30 20.00
N GLN A 245 16.49 36.03 19.59
CA GLN A 245 15.45 35.06 19.94
C GLN A 245 14.01 35.53 19.61
N GLN A 246 13.85 36.30 18.54
CA GLN A 246 12.55 36.89 18.17
C GLN A 246 12.30 36.89 16.66
N CYS A 247 11.04 37.03 16.30
CA CYS A 247 10.61 37.27 14.93
C CYS A 247 10.91 38.72 14.55
N ILE A 248 11.72 38.91 13.50
CA ILE A 248 12.09 40.25 13.00
C ILE A 248 11.05 40.74 11.99
N GLN A 249 10.50 39.82 11.19
CA GLN A 249 9.64 40.17 10.05
C GLN A 249 8.63 39.05 9.78
N THR A 250 7.41 39.43 9.40
CA THR A 250 6.33 38.51 9.00
C THR A 250 5.83 38.90 7.61
N LEU A 251 5.94 38.00 6.65
CA LEU A 251 5.45 38.15 5.29
C LEU A 251 4.11 37.43 5.14
N ARG A 252 3.10 38.14 4.61
CA ARG A 252 1.74 37.62 4.38
C ARG A 252 1.38 37.65 2.90
N ILE A 253 2.08 36.83 2.13
CA ILE A 253 1.97 36.82 0.66
C ILE A 253 0.97 35.76 0.20
N HIS A 254 0.99 34.59 0.84
CA HIS A 254 0.12 33.46 0.51
C HIS A 254 -1.24 33.58 1.21
N LYS A 255 -2.29 33.13 0.52
CA LYS A 255 -3.67 33.09 1.08
C LYS A 255 -3.94 31.81 1.87
N GLU A 256 -3.15 30.78 1.63
CA GLU A 256 -3.23 29.47 2.29
C GLU A 256 -1.85 29.06 2.81
N GLY A 257 -1.76 27.88 3.44
CA GLY A 257 -0.54 27.41 4.08
C GLY A 257 0.69 27.30 3.16
N VAL A 258 1.83 27.79 3.65
CA VAL A 258 3.14 27.73 2.98
C VAL A 258 3.86 26.44 3.37
N TRP A 259 4.25 25.64 2.38
CA TRP A 259 4.79 24.29 2.61
C TRP A 259 6.23 24.12 2.13
N ALA A 260 6.70 24.97 1.22
CA ALA A 260 8.04 24.93 0.68
C ALA A 260 8.68 26.31 0.71
N LEU A 261 9.97 26.34 1.08
CA LEU A 261 10.81 27.53 1.05
C LEU A 261 12.16 27.17 0.43
N ALA A 262 12.70 28.10 -0.33
CA ALA A 262 14.11 28.12 -0.76
C ALA A 262 14.65 29.54 -0.55
N ALA A 263 15.92 29.68 -0.21
CA ALA A 263 16.56 30.99 -0.02
C ALA A 263 17.83 31.09 -0.87
N THR A 264 18.21 32.31 -1.23
CA THR A 264 19.51 32.56 -1.87
C THR A 264 20.65 32.32 -0.87
N GLU A 265 21.87 32.03 -1.37
CA GLU A 265 23.03 31.82 -0.50
C GLU A 265 23.35 33.02 0.40
N ASN A 266 23.14 34.24 -0.10
CA ASN A 266 23.31 35.49 0.65
C ASN A 266 22.10 35.85 1.53
N PHE A 267 21.07 34.98 1.59
CA PHE A 267 19.86 35.17 2.38
C PHE A 267 19.16 36.53 2.14
N SER A 268 19.19 37.00 0.89
CA SER A 268 18.54 38.26 0.48
C SER A 268 17.15 38.06 -0.08
N HIS A 269 16.91 36.94 -0.76
CA HIS A 269 15.61 36.62 -1.33
C HIS A 269 15.12 35.25 -0.83
N VAL A 270 13.81 35.13 -0.71
CA VAL A 270 13.11 33.87 -0.41
C VAL A 270 12.17 33.53 -1.55
N VAL A 271 12.18 32.27 -1.98
CA VAL A 271 11.18 31.70 -2.86
C VAL A 271 10.24 30.84 -2.03
N SER A 272 8.93 31.08 -2.13
CA SER A 272 7.91 30.42 -1.32
C SER A 272 6.79 29.84 -2.16
N GLY A 273 6.27 28.70 -1.73
CA GLY A 273 5.16 28.00 -2.37
C GLY A 273 4.40 27.13 -1.38
N GLY A 274 3.13 26.86 -1.68
CA GLY A 274 2.30 26.03 -0.81
C GLY A 274 0.97 25.63 -1.40
N ARG A 275 -0.06 25.63 -0.54
CA ARG A 275 -1.38 25.08 -0.84
C ARG A 275 -2.14 25.88 -1.90
N ASP A 276 -1.91 27.19 -1.96
CA ASP A 276 -2.50 28.11 -2.94
C ASP A 276 -1.92 27.99 -4.35
N LYS A 277 -0.95 27.08 -4.56
CA LYS A 277 -0.31 26.74 -5.85
C LYS A 277 0.56 27.84 -6.46
N LYS A 278 0.56 29.03 -5.87
CA LYS A 278 1.36 30.16 -6.35
C LYS A 278 2.78 30.06 -5.84
N ILE A 279 3.73 30.52 -6.65
CA ILE A 279 5.14 30.59 -6.27
C ILE A 279 5.58 32.04 -6.34
N TYR A 280 6.08 32.55 -5.21
CA TYR A 280 6.51 33.93 -5.08
C TYR A 280 8.01 34.00 -4.77
N MET A 281 8.68 35.00 -5.33
CA MET A 281 10.02 35.41 -4.91
C MET A 281 9.92 36.77 -4.23
N THR A 282 10.47 36.86 -3.01
CA THR A 282 10.36 38.04 -2.15
C THR A 282 11.73 38.52 -1.74
N ASP A 283 11.99 39.83 -1.82
CA ASP A 283 13.16 40.45 -1.19
C ASP A 283 12.93 40.57 0.33
N LEU A 284 13.87 40.04 1.12
CA LEU A 284 13.80 40.07 2.57
C LEU A 284 14.12 41.46 3.14
N LYS A 285 14.96 42.26 2.45
CA LYS A 285 15.29 43.62 2.87
C LYS A 285 14.12 44.57 2.63
N ASN A 286 13.52 44.46 1.45
CA ASN A 286 12.32 45.22 1.11
C ASN A 286 11.17 44.23 0.89
N PRO A 287 10.39 43.89 1.93
CA PRO A 287 9.28 42.98 1.79
C PRO A 287 8.35 43.42 0.68
N ASN A 288 8.26 44.74 0.41
CA ASN A 288 7.45 45.34 -0.62
C ASN A 288 7.84 44.99 -2.07
N LYS A 289 8.87 44.18 -2.29
CA LYS A 289 9.28 43.69 -3.61
C LYS A 289 9.00 42.21 -3.72
N VAL A 290 7.86 41.87 -4.33
CA VAL A 290 7.43 40.49 -4.58
C VAL A 290 7.17 40.28 -6.06
N GLN A 291 7.64 39.14 -6.57
CA GLN A 291 7.37 38.68 -7.91
C GLN A 291 6.58 37.37 -7.87
N LEU A 292 5.47 37.30 -8.61
CA LEU A 292 4.78 36.04 -8.90
C LEU A 292 5.53 35.30 -10.01
N ILE A 293 6.15 34.16 -9.68
CA ILE A 293 6.93 33.36 -10.64
C ILE A 293 6.00 32.59 -11.57
N CYS A 294 5.05 31.86 -10.99
CA CYS A 294 4.10 31.01 -11.72
C CYS A 294 2.91 30.62 -10.82
N ASN A 295 1.91 30.01 -11.44
CA ASN A 295 0.81 29.31 -10.79
C ASN A 295 0.83 27.84 -11.21
N GLU A 296 1.10 26.93 -10.28
CA GLU A 296 1.15 25.50 -10.56
C GLU A 296 -0.25 24.88 -10.74
N SER A 297 -0.30 23.72 -11.39
CA SER A 297 -1.54 22.94 -11.52
C SER A 297 -2.04 22.43 -10.17
N ALA A 298 -1.11 22.14 -9.26
CA ALA A 298 -1.37 21.49 -7.98
C ALA A 298 -0.58 22.12 -6.81
N PRO A 299 -0.99 21.90 -5.55
CA PRO A 299 -0.28 22.39 -4.37
C PRO A 299 1.21 22.06 -4.38
N VAL A 300 2.04 23.08 -4.11
CA VAL A 300 3.50 22.97 -4.08
C VAL A 300 3.95 22.31 -2.78
N VAL A 301 4.80 21.29 -2.90
CA VAL A 301 5.27 20.47 -1.78
C VAL A 301 6.73 20.73 -1.46
N LYS A 302 7.60 20.83 -2.46
CA LYS A 302 9.03 21.11 -2.28
C LYS A 302 9.59 21.85 -3.49
N MET A 303 10.65 22.61 -3.29
CA MET A 303 11.35 23.31 -4.35
C MET A 303 12.86 23.21 -4.16
N VAL A 304 13.61 23.20 -5.26
CA VAL A 304 15.08 23.29 -5.24
C VAL A 304 15.55 24.24 -6.34
N THR A 305 16.38 25.21 -5.98
CA THR A 305 16.91 26.20 -6.91
C THR A 305 18.18 25.69 -7.59
N THR A 306 18.45 26.19 -8.78
CA THR A 306 19.78 26.02 -9.40
C THR A 306 20.81 26.88 -8.65
N PRO A 307 22.11 26.49 -8.61
CA PRO A 307 23.12 27.24 -7.86
C PRO A 307 23.30 28.69 -8.32
N ASP A 308 23.05 28.96 -9.60
CA ASP A 308 23.11 30.29 -10.20
C ASP A 308 21.80 31.10 -10.04
N MET A 309 20.80 30.53 -9.35
CA MET A 309 19.47 31.09 -9.16
C MET A 309 18.78 31.51 -10.48
N SER A 310 19.08 30.83 -11.59
CA SER A 310 18.41 31.08 -12.88
C SER A 310 17.10 30.33 -13.04
N ALA A 311 16.93 29.21 -12.33
CA ALA A 311 15.73 28.40 -12.38
C ALA A 311 15.42 27.72 -11.05
N ILE A 312 14.18 27.24 -10.92
CA ILE A 312 13.70 26.49 -9.77
C ILE A 312 12.93 25.26 -10.22
N TRP A 313 13.30 24.10 -9.68
CA TRP A 313 12.56 22.86 -9.83
C TRP A 313 11.51 22.76 -8.73
N VAL A 314 10.30 22.38 -9.11
CA VAL A 314 9.12 22.40 -8.26
C VAL A 314 8.46 21.03 -8.27
N ALA A 315 8.27 20.48 -7.08
CA ALA A 315 7.50 19.28 -6.83
C ALA A 315 6.13 19.64 -6.24
N THR A 316 5.07 19.04 -6.78
CA THR A 316 3.69 19.26 -6.35
C THR A 316 3.05 17.96 -5.86
N SER A 317 1.76 18.01 -5.51
CA SER A 317 1.00 16.80 -5.21
C SER A 317 0.71 15.92 -6.44
N GLU A 318 1.04 16.39 -7.65
CA GLU A 318 0.99 15.63 -8.90
C GLU A 318 2.32 14.95 -9.22
N SER A 319 2.30 14.00 -10.15
CA SER A 319 3.44 13.16 -10.49
C SER A 319 4.46 13.81 -11.44
N SER A 320 4.15 14.99 -12.00
CA SER A 320 5.07 15.75 -12.85
C SER A 320 5.94 16.69 -12.01
N ILE A 321 7.14 16.97 -12.50
CA ILE A 321 8.06 17.95 -11.88
C ILE A 321 8.33 19.03 -12.90
N ASN A 322 8.08 20.29 -12.53
CA ASN A 322 8.24 21.43 -13.41
C ASN A 322 9.49 22.23 -13.03
N CYS A 323 10.13 22.85 -14.03
CA CYS A 323 11.22 23.79 -13.86
C CYS A 323 10.78 25.15 -14.36
N TRP A 324 10.93 26.19 -13.56
CA TRP A 324 10.50 27.55 -13.86
C TRP A 324 11.70 28.49 -13.86
N ARG A 325 11.71 29.49 -14.76
CA ARG A 325 12.79 30.49 -14.77
C ARG A 325 12.60 31.50 -13.65
N LEU A 326 13.71 31.88 -13.05
CA LEU A 326 13.80 32.96 -12.07
C LEU A 326 14.43 34.19 -12.76
N ARG A 327 13.89 35.39 -12.49
CA ARG A 327 14.41 36.64 -13.05
C ARG A 327 15.61 37.11 -12.22
N LYS A 328 16.71 37.48 -12.87
CA LYS A 328 17.82 38.19 -12.20
C LYS A 328 17.39 39.65 -12.02
N SER A 329 17.35 40.08 -10.76
CA SER A 329 16.84 41.35 -10.26
C SER A 329 17.50 42.56 -10.92
N ASP A 330 16.70 43.44 -11.53
CA ASP A 330 16.98 44.90 -11.61
C ASP A 330 15.68 45.72 -11.83
N GLU A 331 14.59 45.10 -12.27
CA GLU A 331 13.26 45.74 -12.34
C GLU A 331 12.28 44.98 -11.43
N THR A 332 12.10 45.47 -10.21
CA THR A 332 11.14 44.93 -9.22
C THR A 332 10.06 46.00 -8.97
N ALA A 333 8.79 45.64 -9.15
CA ALA A 333 7.64 46.53 -8.91
C ALA A 333 7.31 46.66 -7.41
N ASP A 334 6.65 47.76 -7.05
CA ASP A 334 6.20 48.09 -5.68
C ASP A 334 4.95 47.29 -5.24
N PHE A 335 4.75 47.14 -3.92
CA PHE A 335 3.84 46.17 -3.30
C PHE A 335 2.34 46.37 -3.43
N GLU A 336 1.89 47.56 -3.78
CA GLU A 336 0.45 47.81 -3.89
C GLU A 336 -0.16 47.13 -5.14
N ASP A 337 0.70 46.70 -6.08
CA ASP A 337 0.38 45.92 -7.28
C ASP A 337 1.10 44.56 -7.27
N VAL A 338 0.69 43.62 -6.41
CA VAL A 338 1.14 42.21 -6.58
C VAL A 338 0.80 41.79 -8.00
N PRO A 339 1.77 41.45 -8.88
CA PRO A 339 1.48 41.17 -10.28
C PRO A 339 0.42 40.07 -10.37
N THR A 340 -0.74 40.40 -10.93
CA THR A 340 -1.79 39.41 -11.20
C THR A 340 -1.34 38.40 -12.23
N GLU A 341 -0.44 38.82 -13.12
CA GLU A 341 0.14 37.96 -14.16
C GLU A 341 1.43 37.30 -13.69
N PRO A 342 1.57 35.97 -13.86
CA PRO A 342 2.78 35.26 -13.54
C PRO A 342 3.90 35.59 -14.53
N TYR A 343 5.13 35.64 -14.04
CA TYR A 343 6.32 35.83 -14.89
C TYR A 343 6.48 34.73 -15.93
N ASN A 344 6.19 33.48 -15.56
CA ASN A 344 6.16 32.36 -16.49
C ASN A 344 4.71 31.91 -16.70
N GLN A 345 4.27 31.82 -17.96
CA GLN A 345 2.98 31.22 -18.32
C GLN A 345 3.08 29.69 -18.46
N GLU A 346 4.22 29.19 -18.93
CA GLU A 346 4.50 27.76 -19.10
C GLU A 346 5.85 27.39 -18.45
N PRO A 347 6.00 26.13 -17.99
CA PRO A 347 7.25 25.68 -17.39
C PRO A 347 8.37 25.65 -18.44
N PHE A 348 9.57 26.08 -18.03
CA PHE A 348 10.77 26.01 -18.85
C PHE A 348 11.16 24.57 -19.21
N ARG A 349 10.96 23.63 -18.27
CA ARG A 349 11.12 22.18 -18.51
C ARG A 349 10.08 21.42 -17.68
N THR A 350 9.63 20.28 -18.20
CA THR A 350 8.69 19.38 -17.50
C THR A 350 9.17 17.95 -17.54
N LEU A 351 9.36 17.34 -16.37
CA LEU A 351 9.50 15.90 -16.22
C LEU A 351 8.11 15.30 -16.07
N LYS A 352 7.67 14.55 -17.10
CA LYS A 352 6.31 14.00 -17.15
C LYS A 352 6.11 12.90 -16.11
N GLY A 353 5.04 13.03 -15.33
CA GLY A 353 4.53 11.95 -14.47
C GLY A 353 3.80 10.85 -15.25
N ALA A 354 3.47 9.78 -14.55
CA ALA A 354 2.51 8.76 -14.98
C ALA A 354 1.19 8.91 -14.22
N ALA A 355 0.13 8.33 -14.77
CA ALA A 355 -1.18 8.33 -14.15
C ALA A 355 -1.20 7.49 -12.86
N ALA A 356 -1.77 8.07 -11.81
CA ALA A 356 -1.93 7.44 -10.51
C ALA A 356 -3.29 6.76 -10.41
N ILE A 357 -3.38 5.53 -9.92
CA ILE A 357 -4.67 4.90 -9.64
C ILE A 357 -5.32 5.62 -8.45
N ARG A 358 -6.56 6.11 -8.63
CA ARG A 358 -7.30 6.88 -7.61
C ARG A 358 -8.56 6.19 -7.12
N LYS A 359 -9.19 5.38 -7.97
CA LYS A 359 -10.37 4.59 -7.60
C LYS A 359 -10.15 3.14 -7.95
N TYR A 360 -10.77 2.26 -7.18
CA TYR A 360 -10.84 0.85 -7.48
C TYR A 360 -12.19 0.28 -7.06
N HIS A 361 -12.58 -0.82 -7.70
CA HIS A 361 -13.73 -1.63 -7.32
C HIS A 361 -13.37 -3.10 -7.46
N VAL A 362 -13.49 -3.84 -6.34
CA VAL A 362 -13.30 -5.30 -6.34
C VAL A 362 -14.62 -5.95 -6.75
N LEU A 363 -14.61 -6.68 -7.86
CA LEU A 363 -15.80 -7.38 -8.35
C LEU A 363 -16.23 -8.50 -7.39
N ASN A 364 -17.47 -8.96 -7.56
CA ASN A 364 -18.10 -9.97 -6.72
C ASN A 364 -17.38 -11.34 -6.74
N ASP A 365 -16.57 -11.59 -7.75
CA ASP A 365 -15.71 -12.78 -7.83
C ASP A 365 -14.53 -12.76 -6.85
N LYS A 366 -14.29 -11.62 -6.18
CA LYS A 366 -13.13 -11.36 -5.32
C LYS A 366 -11.82 -11.80 -5.98
N ARG A 367 -11.69 -11.53 -7.27
CA ARG A 367 -10.49 -11.84 -8.05
C ARG A 367 -10.15 -10.72 -9.00
N THR A 368 -11.16 -10.13 -9.64
CA THR A 368 -10.95 -9.06 -10.62
C THR A 368 -11.17 -7.70 -9.98
N ILE A 369 -10.28 -6.76 -10.30
CA ILE A 369 -10.34 -5.37 -9.85
C ILE A 369 -10.47 -4.47 -11.06
N LEU A 370 -11.45 -3.57 -11.04
CA LEU A 370 -11.53 -2.42 -11.93
C LEU A 370 -10.84 -1.24 -11.24
N THR A 371 -10.06 -0.46 -11.97
CA THR A 371 -9.45 0.77 -11.47
C THR A 371 -9.74 1.95 -12.38
N GLN A 372 -9.68 3.16 -11.83
CA GLN A 372 -9.66 4.40 -12.59
C GLN A 372 -8.48 5.26 -12.12
N ASP A 373 -7.70 5.77 -13.07
CA ASP A 373 -6.53 6.59 -12.80
C ASP A 373 -6.81 8.11 -12.85
N THR A 374 -5.78 8.93 -12.64
CA THR A 374 -5.86 10.40 -12.71
C THR A 374 -6.18 10.95 -14.09
N GLU A 375 -5.95 10.16 -15.15
CA GLU A 375 -6.29 10.50 -16.53
C GLU A 375 -7.68 9.97 -16.92
N LYS A 376 -8.44 9.45 -15.93
CA LYS A 376 -9.77 8.83 -16.07
C LYS A 376 -9.79 7.53 -16.89
N ASN A 377 -8.64 6.96 -17.22
CA ASN A 377 -8.58 5.66 -17.87
C ASN A 377 -9.01 4.56 -16.91
N VAL A 378 -9.83 3.64 -17.41
CA VAL A 378 -10.28 2.46 -16.68
C VAL A 378 -9.48 1.24 -17.13
N ALA A 379 -9.06 0.41 -16.18
CA ALA A 379 -8.34 -0.83 -16.45
C ALA A 379 -8.82 -1.97 -15.56
N VAL A 380 -8.62 -3.20 -16.03
CA VAL A 380 -9.05 -4.44 -15.39
C VAL A 380 -7.83 -5.26 -15.00
N TYR A 381 -7.79 -5.73 -13.75
CA TYR A 381 -6.68 -6.48 -13.16
C TYR A 381 -7.12 -7.84 -12.62
N ASP A 382 -6.24 -8.84 -12.68
CA ASP A 382 -6.42 -10.16 -12.04
C ASP A 382 -5.50 -10.25 -10.82
N VAL A 383 -6.09 -10.33 -9.63
CA VAL A 383 -5.33 -10.40 -8.37
C VAL A 383 -4.51 -11.69 -8.28
N LEU A 384 -5.05 -12.83 -8.74
CA LEU A 384 -4.37 -14.12 -8.67
C LEU A 384 -3.21 -14.25 -9.66
N LYS A 385 -3.19 -13.44 -10.71
CA LYS A 385 -2.06 -13.35 -11.65
C LYS A 385 -1.14 -12.18 -11.33
N ALA A 386 -1.50 -11.33 -10.36
CA ALA A 386 -0.82 -10.08 -10.05
C ALA A 386 -0.51 -9.24 -11.32
N SER A 387 -1.46 -9.14 -12.24
CA SER A 387 -1.23 -8.48 -13.53
C SER A 387 -2.46 -7.76 -14.07
N LYS A 388 -2.21 -6.77 -14.93
CA LYS A 388 -3.25 -6.11 -15.70
C LYS A 388 -3.73 -7.03 -16.81
N ILE A 389 -5.05 -7.17 -16.96
CA ILE A 389 -5.70 -7.98 -17.99
C ILE A 389 -5.99 -7.13 -19.23
N GLN A 390 -6.59 -5.96 -19.03
CA GLN A 390 -7.16 -5.16 -20.10
C GLN A 390 -7.14 -3.68 -19.74
N ASP A 391 -6.75 -2.83 -20.69
CA ASP A 391 -6.99 -1.39 -20.64
C ASP A 391 -8.27 -1.07 -21.42
N LEU A 392 -9.22 -0.38 -20.78
CA LEU A 392 -10.51 0.00 -21.37
C LEU A 392 -10.49 1.46 -21.87
N GLY A 393 -9.49 2.25 -21.48
CA GLY A 393 -9.41 3.67 -21.82
C GLY A 393 -10.41 4.51 -21.04
N GLU A 394 -10.74 5.69 -21.56
CA GLU A 394 -11.68 6.62 -20.92
C GLU A 394 -13.13 6.12 -21.12
N VAL A 395 -13.60 5.27 -20.20
CA VAL A 395 -14.98 4.78 -20.11
C VAL A 395 -15.59 5.15 -18.77
N ASP A 396 -16.92 5.16 -18.67
CA ASP A 396 -17.59 5.39 -17.39
C ASP A 396 -17.34 4.24 -16.41
N PHE A 397 -16.79 4.59 -15.26
CA PHE A 397 -16.34 3.61 -14.26
C PHE A 397 -17.51 2.85 -13.62
N ASP A 398 -18.62 3.54 -13.33
CA ASP A 398 -19.77 2.96 -12.64
C ASP A 398 -20.63 2.11 -13.59
N GLU A 399 -20.74 2.48 -14.86
CA GLU A 399 -21.37 1.66 -15.89
C GLU A 399 -20.61 0.37 -16.15
N GLU A 400 -19.27 0.41 -16.21
CA GLU A 400 -18.47 -0.79 -16.43
C GLU A 400 -18.54 -1.76 -15.23
N ILE A 401 -18.65 -1.24 -14.00
CA ILE A 401 -18.94 -2.05 -12.80
C ILE A 401 -20.29 -2.76 -12.95
N LYS A 402 -21.35 -2.04 -13.35
CA LYS A 402 -22.69 -2.61 -13.54
C LYS A 402 -22.69 -3.68 -14.64
N LYS A 403 -22.02 -3.42 -15.77
CA LYS A 403 -21.91 -4.36 -16.90
C LYS A 403 -21.22 -5.67 -16.52
N ARG A 404 -20.24 -5.63 -15.61
CA ARG A 404 -19.51 -6.81 -15.12
C ARG A 404 -20.07 -7.41 -13.84
N HIS A 405 -21.21 -6.89 -13.36
CA HIS A 405 -21.84 -7.39 -12.16
C HIS A 405 -22.33 -8.83 -12.36
N ARG A 406 -22.01 -9.70 -11.39
CA ARG A 406 -22.46 -11.08 -11.34
C ARG A 406 -23.12 -11.35 -10.00
N ILE A 407 -24.23 -12.07 -9.99
CA ILE A 407 -24.93 -12.49 -8.76
C ILE A 407 -24.20 -13.71 -8.18
N ILE A 408 -23.01 -13.46 -7.62
CA ILE A 408 -22.17 -14.42 -6.90
C ILE A 408 -21.66 -13.73 -5.65
N TYR A 409 -21.47 -14.46 -4.56
CA TYR A 409 -20.86 -13.93 -3.35
C TYR A 409 -19.66 -14.80 -2.95
N ILE A 410 -18.47 -14.20 -2.97
CA ILE A 410 -17.26 -14.80 -2.42
C ILE A 410 -16.80 -13.97 -1.20
N PRO A 411 -16.45 -14.61 -0.07
CA PRO A 411 -15.90 -13.92 1.09
C PRO A 411 -14.66 -13.10 0.73
N ASN A 412 -14.47 -11.96 1.38
CA ASN A 412 -13.28 -11.16 1.16
C ASN A 412 -12.04 -11.88 1.70
N TRP A 413 -10.93 -11.87 0.95
CA TRP A 413 -9.69 -12.56 1.33
C TRP A 413 -8.42 -11.71 1.19
N PHE A 414 -8.57 -10.48 0.72
CA PHE A 414 -7.50 -9.49 0.63
C PHE A 414 -8.06 -8.08 0.86
N SER A 415 -7.16 -7.12 1.03
CA SER A 415 -7.49 -5.69 1.00
C SER A 415 -6.62 -4.97 -0.03
N VAL A 416 -7.07 -3.80 -0.48
CA VAL A 416 -6.41 -3.00 -1.51
C VAL A 416 -6.05 -1.64 -0.94
N ASP A 417 -4.82 -1.21 -1.21
CA ASP A 417 -4.29 0.11 -0.88
C ASP A 417 -3.77 0.80 -2.16
N LEU A 418 -4.06 2.09 -2.27
CA LEU A 418 -3.67 2.96 -3.39
C LEU A 418 -2.72 4.08 -2.97
N LYS A 419 -2.15 4.05 -1.76
CA LYS A 419 -1.28 5.14 -1.26
C LYS A 419 -0.14 5.51 -2.21
N THR A 420 0.43 4.53 -2.92
CA THR A 420 1.55 4.71 -3.85
C THR A 420 1.11 5.11 -5.27
N GLY A 421 -0.19 5.22 -5.53
CA GLY A 421 -0.73 5.37 -6.89
C GLY A 421 -0.69 4.08 -7.72
N MET A 422 -0.25 2.96 -7.13
CA MET A 422 -0.25 1.62 -7.70
C MET A 422 -1.13 0.68 -6.85
N LEU A 423 -1.62 -0.41 -7.45
CA LEU A 423 -2.39 -1.41 -6.73
C LEU A 423 -1.49 -2.21 -5.78
N THR A 424 -1.65 -1.96 -4.48
CA THR A 424 -1.02 -2.77 -3.43
C THR A 424 -2.07 -3.69 -2.81
N ILE A 425 -1.80 -4.99 -2.80
CA ILE A 425 -2.70 -6.01 -2.26
C ILE A 425 -2.12 -6.51 -0.94
N HIS A 426 -2.93 -6.52 0.12
CA HIS A 426 -2.55 -7.07 1.42
C HIS A 426 -3.33 -8.34 1.76
N LEU A 427 -2.61 -9.37 2.19
CA LEU A 427 -3.09 -10.68 2.59
C LEU A 427 -2.84 -10.88 4.09
N GLY A 428 -3.87 -11.34 4.83
CA GLY A 428 -3.72 -11.68 6.25
C GLY A 428 -3.72 -10.49 7.21
N GLN A 429 -4.49 -9.43 6.91
CA GLN A 429 -4.80 -8.41 7.94
C GLN A 429 -5.53 -9.05 9.13
N ASP A 430 -6.44 -9.97 8.84
CA ASP A 430 -6.81 -11.07 9.72
C ASP A 430 -6.40 -12.40 9.08
N GLU A 431 -5.81 -13.29 9.87
CA GLU A 431 -5.25 -14.56 9.41
C GLU A 431 -6.35 -15.46 8.82
N ASN A 432 -7.55 -15.38 9.40
CA ASN A 432 -8.71 -16.18 8.97
C ASN A 432 -9.29 -15.70 7.63
N ASP A 433 -9.22 -14.40 7.34
CA ASP A 433 -9.82 -13.84 6.12
C ASP A 433 -9.06 -14.28 4.87
N CYS A 434 -7.73 -14.40 4.96
CA CYS A 434 -6.90 -14.82 3.81
C CYS A 434 -7.38 -16.15 3.21
N PHE A 435 -7.88 -17.06 4.05
CA PHE A 435 -8.33 -18.38 3.62
C PHE A 435 -9.86 -18.54 3.55
N ALA A 436 -10.62 -17.45 3.58
CA ALA A 436 -12.08 -17.52 3.52
C ALA A 436 -12.63 -17.87 2.12
N ALA A 437 -11.91 -17.52 1.05
CA ALA A 437 -12.38 -17.65 -0.33
C ALA A 437 -12.14 -19.03 -0.95
N TRP A 438 -13.09 -19.94 -0.74
CA TRP A 438 -13.18 -21.24 -1.43
C TRP A 438 -14.04 -21.16 -2.69
N VAL A 439 -13.55 -21.66 -3.82
CA VAL A 439 -14.27 -21.64 -5.10
C VAL A 439 -14.11 -22.96 -5.85
N SER A 440 -14.94 -23.21 -6.88
CA SER A 440 -14.68 -24.35 -7.77
C SER A 440 -13.41 -24.16 -8.59
N ALA A 441 -12.73 -25.25 -8.93
CA ALA A 441 -11.57 -25.22 -9.81
C ALA A 441 -11.90 -24.58 -11.17
N LYS A 442 -13.10 -24.85 -11.71
CA LYS A 442 -13.62 -24.27 -12.96
C LYS A 442 -13.77 -22.75 -12.89
N GLU A 443 -14.36 -22.21 -11.82
CA GLU A 443 -14.47 -20.75 -11.60
C GLU A 443 -13.10 -20.10 -11.36
N ALA A 444 -12.16 -20.83 -10.78
CA ALA A 444 -10.77 -20.40 -10.64
C ALA A 444 -10.00 -20.42 -11.98
N GLY A 445 -10.61 -20.86 -13.09
CA GLY A 445 -10.00 -20.97 -14.41
C GLY A 445 -9.01 -22.12 -14.53
N ILE A 446 -9.20 -23.19 -13.75
CA ILE A 446 -8.39 -24.41 -13.78
C ILE A 446 -9.17 -25.45 -14.60
N ASN A 447 -8.53 -26.00 -15.63
CA ASN A 447 -9.12 -27.05 -16.46
C ASN A 447 -8.94 -28.40 -15.77
N VAL A 448 -9.96 -28.83 -15.04
CA VAL A 448 -9.99 -30.12 -14.33
C VAL A 448 -11.18 -30.93 -14.82
N THR A 449 -11.04 -32.26 -14.84
CA THR A 449 -12.11 -33.20 -15.21
C THR A 449 -13.16 -33.39 -14.11
N ASP A 450 -12.81 -33.08 -12.85
CA ASP A 450 -13.70 -33.15 -11.70
C ASP A 450 -14.28 -31.77 -11.35
N ASP A 451 -15.56 -31.58 -11.64
CA ASP A 451 -16.31 -30.35 -11.35
C ASP A 451 -16.49 -30.10 -9.83
N ASN A 452 -16.27 -31.11 -8.98
CA ASN A 452 -16.41 -30.98 -7.53
C ASN A 452 -15.17 -30.41 -6.83
N LEU A 453 -14.04 -30.34 -7.51
CA LEU A 453 -12.78 -29.91 -6.90
C LEU A 453 -12.86 -28.43 -6.47
N ARG A 454 -12.49 -28.16 -5.22
CA ARG A 454 -12.49 -26.81 -4.63
C ARG A 454 -11.07 -26.33 -4.36
N VAL A 455 -10.84 -25.06 -4.63
CA VAL A 455 -9.56 -24.38 -4.39
C VAL A 455 -9.74 -23.16 -3.52
N ASN A 456 -8.70 -22.82 -2.77
CA ASN A 456 -8.67 -21.65 -1.90
C ASN A 456 -7.80 -20.56 -2.52
N TYR A 457 -8.36 -19.37 -2.74
CA TYR A 457 -7.64 -18.27 -3.40
C TYR A 457 -6.41 -17.80 -2.62
N GLY A 458 -6.52 -17.60 -1.30
CA GLY A 458 -5.39 -17.17 -0.48
C GLY A 458 -4.25 -18.17 -0.46
N ASN A 459 -4.55 -19.46 -0.24
CA ASN A 459 -3.55 -20.53 -0.29
C ASN A 459 -2.83 -20.56 -1.65
N ARG A 460 -3.59 -20.48 -2.76
CA ARG A 460 -3.02 -20.48 -4.10
C ARG A 460 -2.12 -19.26 -4.34
N MET A 461 -2.58 -18.07 -3.94
CA MET A 461 -1.82 -16.83 -4.09
C MET A 461 -0.49 -16.89 -3.33
N LEU A 462 -0.52 -17.34 -2.07
CA LEU A 462 0.68 -17.39 -1.26
C LEU A 462 1.70 -18.43 -1.77
N ARG A 463 1.23 -19.58 -2.25
CA ARG A 463 2.08 -20.59 -2.91
C ARG A 463 2.76 -20.02 -4.14
N SER A 464 2.01 -19.30 -4.98
CA SER A 464 2.55 -18.63 -6.16
C SER A 464 3.55 -17.52 -5.84
N LEU A 465 3.33 -16.73 -4.77
CA LEU A 465 4.25 -15.67 -4.35
C LEU A 465 5.57 -16.22 -3.78
N LEU A 466 5.53 -17.37 -3.11
CA LEU A 466 6.65 -17.97 -2.40
C LEU A 466 7.20 -19.22 -3.10
N GLU A 467 6.91 -19.40 -4.39
CA GLU A 467 7.28 -20.60 -5.17
C GLU A 467 8.78 -20.88 -5.12
N ASN A 468 9.61 -19.86 -5.35
CA ASN A 468 11.07 -20.00 -5.34
C ASN A 468 11.63 -20.38 -3.97
N TRP A 469 11.07 -19.82 -2.90
CA TRP A 469 11.44 -20.17 -1.51
C TRP A 469 11.04 -21.60 -1.18
N LEU A 470 9.83 -22.01 -1.56
CA LEU A 470 9.32 -23.37 -1.33
C LEU A 470 10.16 -24.42 -2.04
N ASN A 471 10.58 -24.14 -3.28
CA ASN A 471 11.45 -25.03 -4.04
C ASN A 471 12.82 -25.25 -3.34
N ARG A 472 13.39 -24.20 -2.73
CA ARG A 472 14.66 -24.30 -1.97
C ARG A 472 14.53 -25.18 -0.74
N ILE A 473 13.46 -25.01 0.04
CA ILE A 473 13.20 -25.84 1.22
C ILE A 473 13.06 -27.32 0.82
N GLN A 474 12.44 -27.60 -0.32
CA GLN A 474 12.29 -28.96 -0.82
C GLN A 474 13.61 -29.56 -1.36
N THR A 475 14.51 -28.76 -1.92
CA THR A 475 15.81 -29.26 -2.42
C THR A 475 16.82 -29.51 -1.30
N ASP A 476 16.81 -28.71 -0.23
CA ASP A 476 17.73 -28.89 0.91
C ASP A 476 17.36 -30.11 1.77
N HIS A 477 16.08 -30.48 1.75
CA HIS A 477 15.57 -31.70 2.36
C HIS A 477 15.48 -32.79 1.30
N GLY A 478 16.61 -33.43 0.96
CA GLY A 478 16.65 -34.53 0.00
C GLY A 478 15.64 -35.64 0.31
N THR A 479 14.41 -35.52 -0.20
CA THR A 479 13.40 -36.57 -0.19
C THR A 479 13.50 -37.35 -1.49
N SER A 480 14.35 -38.36 -1.47
CA SER A 480 14.17 -39.57 -2.25
C SER A 480 13.03 -40.39 -1.62
N ASP A 481 11.78 -39.92 -1.73
CA ASP A 481 10.61 -40.73 -1.34
C ASP A 481 9.74 -40.97 -2.57
N GLY A 482 10.12 -42.03 -3.29
CA GLY A 482 9.19 -42.77 -4.12
C GLY A 482 8.20 -43.51 -3.21
N ALA A 483 6.92 -43.31 -3.49
CA ALA A 483 5.74 -43.89 -2.84
C ALA A 483 5.21 -43.17 -1.59
N GLN A 484 4.14 -42.36 -1.77
CA GLN A 484 2.85 -42.57 -1.10
C GLN A 484 1.73 -41.60 -1.55
N SER A 485 0.54 -42.18 -1.74
CA SER A 485 -0.81 -41.62 -1.90
C SER A 485 -1.21 -40.97 -3.24
N THR A 486 -2.28 -41.51 -3.82
CA THR A 486 -2.97 -41.07 -5.04
C THR A 486 -3.63 -39.69 -4.91
N GLU A 487 -3.85 -39.17 -3.69
CA GLU A 487 -4.37 -37.81 -3.43
C GLU A 487 -3.28 -36.72 -3.54
N LEU A 488 -2.02 -37.03 -3.19
CA LEU A 488 -0.88 -36.12 -3.37
C LEU A 488 -0.62 -35.79 -4.85
N ASN A 489 -1.03 -36.68 -5.78
CA ASN A 489 -0.90 -36.49 -7.22
C ASN A 489 -1.93 -35.51 -7.82
N ALA A 490 -3.08 -35.31 -7.17
CA ALA A 490 -4.07 -34.32 -7.63
C ALA A 490 -3.68 -32.91 -7.19
N GLN A 491 -3.18 -32.77 -5.96
CA GLN A 491 -2.68 -31.50 -5.44
C GLN A 491 -1.39 -31.05 -6.15
N SER A 492 -0.47 -31.96 -6.48
CA SER A 492 0.75 -31.63 -7.26
C SER A 492 0.45 -31.25 -8.72
N LYS A 493 -0.57 -31.88 -9.35
CA LYS A 493 -1.10 -31.43 -10.65
C LYS A 493 -1.77 -30.05 -10.56
N LEU A 494 -2.49 -29.75 -9.48
CA LEU A 494 -3.04 -28.41 -9.23
C LEU A 494 -1.96 -27.37 -8.99
N ASP A 495 -0.90 -27.74 -8.27
CA ASP A 495 0.26 -26.90 -7.97
C ASP A 495 1.06 -26.60 -9.24
N SER A 496 1.18 -27.54 -10.19
CA SER A 496 1.79 -27.27 -11.52
C SER A 496 0.96 -26.34 -12.42
N GLN A 497 -0.31 -26.09 -12.08
CA GLN A 497 -1.20 -25.12 -12.73
C GLN A 497 -1.40 -23.85 -11.87
N CYS A 498 -0.55 -23.64 -10.86
CA CYS A 498 -0.51 -22.37 -10.12
C CYS A 498 -0.29 -21.19 -11.07
N CYS A 499 -0.95 -20.07 -10.76
CA CYS A 499 -0.79 -18.85 -11.54
C CYS A 499 0.66 -18.40 -11.45
N ARG A 500 1.34 -18.26 -12.59
CA ARG A 500 2.69 -17.69 -12.63
C ARG A 500 2.59 -16.20 -12.35
N ILE A 501 3.16 -15.78 -11.24
CA ILE A 501 3.26 -14.38 -10.84
C ILE A 501 4.45 -13.75 -11.57
N PRO A 502 4.35 -12.50 -12.06
CA PRO A 502 5.48 -11.82 -12.65
C PRO A 502 6.67 -11.77 -11.69
N LYS A 503 7.84 -12.17 -12.16
CA LYS A 503 9.07 -12.31 -11.35
C LYS A 503 9.49 -11.00 -10.67
N HIS A 504 9.20 -9.87 -11.30
CA HIS A 504 9.48 -8.52 -10.78
C HIS A 504 8.46 -8.01 -9.77
N THR A 505 7.44 -8.80 -9.40
CA THR A 505 6.43 -8.39 -8.42
C THR A 505 7.10 -8.14 -7.07
N PRO A 506 7.01 -6.93 -6.49
CA PRO A 506 7.52 -6.69 -5.15
C PRO A 506 6.68 -7.41 -4.12
N LEU A 507 7.32 -8.17 -3.24
CA LEU A 507 6.75 -8.89 -2.10
C LEU A 507 7.25 -8.25 -0.80
N MET A 508 6.31 -8.00 0.12
CA MET A 508 6.56 -7.31 1.38
C MET A 508 5.96 -8.11 2.53
N ILE A 509 6.74 -8.27 3.60
CA ILE A 509 6.30 -8.82 4.88
C ILE A 509 6.27 -7.65 5.86
N SER A 510 5.11 -7.34 6.41
CA SER A 510 4.92 -6.15 7.26
C SER A 510 3.98 -6.42 8.42
N GLU A 511 4.14 -5.64 9.48
CA GLU A 511 3.14 -5.60 10.55
C GLU A 511 1.87 -4.92 10.06
N VAL A 512 0.70 -5.41 10.48
CA VAL A 512 -0.58 -4.78 10.16
C VAL A 512 -0.62 -3.36 10.76
N GLY A 513 -0.77 -2.35 9.90
CA GLY A 513 -0.73 -0.93 10.29
C GLY A 513 0.62 -0.48 10.87
N GLY A 514 1.70 -1.22 10.59
CA GLY A 514 3.00 -1.00 11.19
C GLY A 514 4.14 -1.08 10.17
N ARG A 515 5.27 -1.57 10.66
CA ARG A 515 6.55 -1.48 9.96
C ARG A 515 6.71 -2.57 8.91
N CYS A 516 7.37 -2.24 7.81
CA CYS A 516 7.88 -3.23 6.88
C CYS A 516 9.05 -3.99 7.51
N LEU A 517 8.87 -5.29 7.71
CA LEU A 517 9.89 -6.17 8.23
C LEU A 517 10.91 -6.43 7.13
N TYR A 518 10.44 -6.82 5.95
CA TYR A 518 11.28 -7.24 4.85
C TYR A 518 10.59 -7.04 3.47
N ARG A 519 11.37 -6.72 2.44
CA ARG A 519 10.92 -6.48 1.05
C ARG A 519 11.89 -7.17 0.09
N MET A 520 11.36 -7.90 -0.88
CA MET A 520 12.10 -8.54 -1.98
C MET A 520 11.27 -8.51 -3.26
N LEU A 521 11.86 -8.94 -4.38
CA LEU A 521 11.10 -9.36 -5.56
C LEU A 521 10.77 -10.85 -5.45
N VAL A 522 9.65 -11.29 -6.06
CA VAL A 522 9.28 -12.72 -6.12
C VAL A 522 10.40 -13.59 -6.70
N SER A 523 11.17 -13.08 -7.68
CA SER A 523 12.34 -13.78 -8.23
C SER A 523 13.41 -14.10 -7.20
N GLN A 524 13.60 -13.23 -6.21
CA GLN A 524 14.69 -13.29 -5.22
C GLN A 524 14.37 -14.20 -4.03
N ALA A 525 13.12 -14.64 -3.88
CA ALA A 525 12.69 -15.45 -2.73
C ALA A 525 13.46 -16.79 -2.57
N GLY A 526 14.22 -17.22 -3.58
CA GLY A 526 15.07 -18.42 -3.52
C GLY A 526 16.57 -18.16 -3.35
N ASP A 527 17.01 -16.91 -3.16
CA ASP A 527 18.42 -16.56 -2.98
C ASP A 527 18.88 -16.84 -1.54
N GLU A 528 20.13 -17.28 -1.32
CA GLU A 528 20.61 -17.78 -0.01
C GLU A 528 20.43 -16.75 1.13
N ASN A 529 20.77 -15.48 0.87
CA ASN A 529 20.62 -14.40 1.84
C ASN A 529 19.14 -14.18 2.21
N ASP A 530 18.26 -14.31 1.23
CA ASP A 530 16.84 -14.00 1.38
C ASP A 530 16.08 -15.15 2.03
N VAL A 531 16.45 -16.41 1.74
CA VAL A 531 15.87 -17.61 2.38
C VAL A 531 16.08 -17.57 3.89
N SER A 532 17.28 -17.20 4.35
CA SER A 532 17.58 -17.08 5.80
C SER A 532 16.64 -16.07 6.48
N ILE A 533 16.49 -14.88 5.89
CA ILE A 533 15.63 -13.82 6.42
C ILE A 533 14.14 -14.21 6.32
N LEU A 534 13.72 -14.89 5.25
CA LEU A 534 12.36 -15.40 5.09
C LEU A 534 12.00 -16.39 6.20
N ASN A 535 12.90 -17.32 6.52
CA ASN A 535 12.67 -18.30 7.59
C ASN A 535 12.44 -17.64 8.96
N GLU A 536 13.03 -16.46 9.19
CA GLU A 536 12.82 -15.68 10.43
C GLU A 536 11.57 -14.78 10.40
N THR A 537 11.13 -14.36 9.22
CA THR A 537 10.10 -13.31 9.06
C THR A 537 8.73 -13.84 8.63
N ILE A 538 8.64 -15.00 7.98
CA ILE A 538 7.37 -15.57 7.54
C ILE A 538 6.51 -15.94 8.76
N PRO A 539 5.24 -15.49 8.82
CA PRO A 539 4.38 -15.79 9.96
C PRO A 539 3.90 -17.24 9.98
N SER A 540 3.62 -17.75 11.18
CA SER A 540 3.23 -19.15 11.40
C SER A 540 1.97 -19.55 10.63
N TRP A 541 0.98 -18.65 10.48
CA TRP A 541 -0.24 -18.94 9.72
C TRP A 541 0.03 -19.26 8.24
N VAL A 542 1.11 -18.71 7.66
CA VAL A 542 1.60 -19.01 6.30
C VAL A 542 2.34 -20.34 6.29
N MET A 543 3.22 -20.56 7.27
CA MET A 543 3.98 -21.82 7.43
C MET A 543 3.03 -23.02 7.49
N ASN A 544 2.00 -22.95 8.33
CA ASN A 544 1.05 -24.04 8.55
C ASN A 544 0.35 -24.45 7.25
N VAL A 545 0.01 -23.51 6.36
CA VAL A 545 -0.76 -23.80 5.15
C VAL A 545 0.15 -24.19 3.98
N ILE A 546 1.31 -23.55 3.84
CA ILE A 546 2.19 -23.76 2.69
C ILE A 546 3.15 -24.93 2.92
N VAL A 547 3.84 -24.94 4.06
CA VAL A 547 4.90 -25.91 4.38
C VAL A 547 4.31 -27.15 5.04
N GLU A 548 3.50 -26.99 6.09
CA GLU A 548 2.87 -28.12 6.79
C GLU A 548 1.67 -28.70 6.03
N LYS A 549 1.26 -28.06 4.92
CA LYS A 549 0.14 -28.46 4.06
C LYS A 549 -1.18 -28.65 4.82
N SER A 550 -1.38 -27.90 5.92
CA SER A 550 -2.66 -27.93 6.62
C SER A 550 -3.77 -27.34 5.74
N ILE A 551 -4.90 -28.05 5.68
CA ILE A 551 -6.05 -27.62 4.89
C ILE A 551 -6.75 -26.48 5.63
N PRO A 552 -6.90 -25.28 5.02
CA PRO A 552 -7.58 -24.18 5.69
C PRO A 552 -9.03 -24.53 6.03
N LYS A 553 -9.53 -23.98 7.15
CA LYS A 553 -10.91 -24.25 7.58
C LYS A 553 -11.90 -23.54 6.67
N ALA A 554 -12.84 -24.29 6.09
CA ALA A 554 -13.96 -23.75 5.34
C ALA A 554 -14.99 -23.08 6.28
N LEU A 555 -15.63 -22.01 5.80
CA LEU A 555 -16.75 -21.38 6.48
C LEU A 555 -17.99 -22.28 6.40
N LYS A 556 -18.79 -22.32 7.46
CA LYS A 556 -20.03 -23.12 7.52
C LYS A 556 -21.25 -22.22 7.69
N ILE A 557 -22.35 -22.62 7.07
CA ILE A 557 -23.66 -21.97 7.17
C ILE A 557 -24.65 -22.97 7.78
N SER A 558 -25.32 -22.54 8.84
CA SER A 558 -26.53 -23.18 9.37
C SER A 558 -27.75 -22.76 8.55
N PHE A 559 -28.58 -23.73 8.19
CA PHE A 559 -29.83 -23.49 7.48
C PHE A 559 -30.92 -24.49 7.88
N TYR A 560 -32.17 -24.12 7.65
CA TYR A 560 -33.35 -24.96 7.83
C TYR A 560 -33.86 -25.42 6.48
N LEU A 561 -34.27 -26.69 6.42
CA LEU A 561 -34.94 -27.27 5.27
C LEU A 561 -36.41 -27.57 5.64
N VAL A 562 -37.35 -27.05 4.85
CA VAL A 562 -38.78 -27.11 5.15
C VAL A 562 -39.58 -27.58 3.91
N PRO A 563 -40.45 -28.58 4.00
CA PRO A 563 -41.31 -28.97 2.88
C PRO A 563 -42.41 -27.92 2.66
N LEU A 564 -42.65 -27.54 1.40
CA LEU A 564 -43.80 -26.70 1.04
C LEU A 564 -45.09 -27.55 1.11
N SER A 565 -46.12 -27.02 1.75
CA SER A 565 -47.28 -27.72 2.36
C SER A 565 -48.07 -28.71 1.50
N ASN A 566 -47.82 -28.81 0.20
CA ASN A 566 -48.65 -29.57 -0.74
C ASN A 566 -47.97 -30.79 -1.38
N THR A 567 -46.71 -31.12 -1.09
CA THR A 567 -45.99 -32.19 -1.84
C THR A 567 -45.24 -33.25 -1.05
N CYS A 568 -45.10 -33.16 0.28
CA CYS A 568 -44.44 -34.22 1.06
C CYS A 568 -45.17 -34.47 2.38
N ILE A 569 -46.18 -35.33 2.35
CA ILE A 569 -46.83 -35.85 3.57
C ILE A 569 -45.92 -36.94 4.13
N ARG A 570 -45.21 -36.67 5.23
CA ARG A 570 -44.62 -37.74 6.06
C ARG A 570 -45.76 -38.43 6.82
N PRO A 571 -45.94 -39.76 6.78
CA PRO A 571 -46.62 -40.46 7.86
C PRO A 571 -45.62 -40.67 8.99
N VAL A 572 -45.88 -40.11 10.17
CA VAL A 572 -45.20 -40.55 11.41
C VAL A 572 -46.24 -40.98 12.42
N LYS A 573 -45.96 -42.13 13.04
CA LYS A 573 -46.68 -42.70 14.17
C LYS A 573 -47.02 -41.60 15.19
N ASN A 574 -48.31 -41.51 15.51
CA ASN A 574 -48.91 -40.71 16.59
C ASN A 574 -49.07 -39.19 16.33
N GLY A 575 -50.01 -38.84 15.44
CA GLY A 575 -51.13 -37.97 15.84
C GLY A 575 -50.93 -36.45 15.99
N THR A 576 -49.82 -35.83 15.58
CA THR A 576 -49.75 -34.35 15.45
C THR A 576 -48.96 -33.91 14.22
N LEU A 577 -49.62 -33.20 13.29
CA LEU A 577 -49.08 -32.68 12.04
C LEU A 577 -48.09 -31.53 12.31
N ARG A 578 -46.79 -31.77 12.16
CA ARG A 578 -45.80 -30.70 11.99
C ARG A 578 -44.97 -30.96 10.74
N PRO A 579 -44.80 -29.99 9.83
CA PRO A 579 -43.77 -30.09 8.79
C PRO A 579 -42.42 -30.20 9.49
N SER A 580 -41.68 -31.29 9.25
CA SER A 580 -40.38 -31.50 9.85
C SER A 580 -39.41 -30.42 9.37
N ARG A 581 -39.04 -29.53 10.29
CA ARG A 581 -38.04 -28.49 10.06
C ARG A 581 -36.69 -29.06 10.44
N ASP A 582 -35.92 -29.50 9.45
CA ASP A 582 -34.61 -30.11 9.67
C ASP A 582 -33.54 -29.00 9.68
N ARG A 583 -32.77 -28.89 10.76
CA ARG A 583 -31.65 -27.94 10.87
C ARG A 583 -30.37 -28.62 10.38
N LEU A 584 -29.75 -28.06 9.36
CA LEU A 584 -28.54 -28.58 8.73
C LEU A 584 -27.40 -27.56 8.83
N VAL A 585 -26.16 -28.05 8.77
CA VAL A 585 -24.96 -27.23 8.72
C VAL A 585 -24.07 -27.77 7.60
N ALA A 586 -23.72 -26.91 6.65
CA ALA A 586 -22.89 -27.28 5.51
C ALA A 586 -21.83 -26.19 5.23
N ASN A 587 -20.86 -26.49 4.39
CA ASN A 587 -19.90 -25.48 3.95
C ASN A 587 -20.63 -24.38 3.16
N ASP A 588 -20.16 -23.15 3.26
CA ASP A 588 -20.77 -21.96 2.67
C ASP A 588 -20.85 -22.01 1.14
N PHE A 589 -19.91 -22.68 0.49
CA PHE A 589 -19.83 -22.88 -0.97
C PHE A 589 -20.62 -24.09 -1.49
N ILE A 590 -21.42 -24.76 -0.65
CA ILE A 590 -22.28 -25.86 -1.11
C ILE A 590 -23.35 -25.33 -2.05
N GLN A 591 -23.51 -25.99 -3.20
CA GLN A 591 -24.50 -25.67 -4.22
C GLN A 591 -25.89 -26.20 -3.87
N VAL A 592 -26.91 -25.49 -4.33
CA VAL A 592 -28.33 -25.88 -4.20
C VAL A 592 -28.57 -27.27 -4.80
N GLN A 593 -27.88 -27.63 -5.88
CA GLN A 593 -27.92 -28.97 -6.46
C GLN A 593 -27.62 -30.07 -5.43
N LYS A 594 -26.58 -29.91 -4.61
CA LYS A 594 -26.20 -30.91 -3.59
C LYS A 594 -27.24 -31.03 -2.48
N ILE A 595 -28.01 -29.97 -2.24
CA ILE A 595 -29.13 -29.99 -1.29
C ILE A 595 -30.30 -30.78 -1.91
N ALA A 596 -30.55 -30.63 -3.21
CA ALA A 596 -31.54 -31.43 -3.93
C ALA A 596 -31.17 -32.92 -3.94
N GLU A 597 -29.90 -33.25 -4.17
CA GLU A 597 -29.34 -34.61 -4.06
C GLU A 597 -29.56 -35.19 -2.66
N TYR A 598 -29.23 -34.42 -1.61
CA TYR A 598 -29.46 -34.84 -0.22
C TYR A 598 -30.94 -35.13 0.07
N ILE A 599 -31.87 -34.32 -0.45
CA ILE A 599 -33.32 -34.55 -0.32
C ILE A 599 -33.72 -35.84 -1.02
N HIS A 600 -33.22 -36.06 -2.23
CA HIS A 600 -33.53 -37.25 -3.03
C HIS A 600 -33.03 -38.54 -2.33
N GLU A 601 -31.81 -38.53 -1.80
CA GLU A 601 -31.24 -39.66 -1.04
C GLU A 601 -32.04 -39.94 0.23
N LYS A 602 -32.35 -38.90 1.02
CA LYS A 602 -33.12 -39.04 2.27
C LYS A 602 -34.55 -39.53 2.07
N LEU A 603 -35.18 -39.22 0.95
CA LEU A 603 -36.50 -39.73 0.61
C LEU A 603 -36.42 -41.18 0.07
N SER A 604 -35.38 -41.52 -0.69
CA SER A 604 -35.20 -42.87 -1.23
C SER A 604 -34.81 -43.90 -0.16
N GLU A 605 -34.05 -43.53 0.88
CA GLU A 605 -33.71 -44.42 2.00
C GLU A 605 -34.95 -44.87 2.81
N ASN A 606 -36.03 -44.08 2.83
CA ASN A 606 -37.23 -44.39 3.60
C ASN A 606 -38.22 -45.35 2.90
N ASP A 607 -38.01 -45.66 1.62
CA ASP A 607 -38.79 -46.68 0.90
C ASP A 607 -38.27 -48.12 1.18
N GLY A 608 -37.13 -48.25 1.87
CA GLY A 608 -36.55 -49.54 2.25
C GLY A 608 -36.80 -49.90 3.72
N SER A 609 -37.55 -51.00 3.93
CA SER A 609 -37.72 -51.77 5.18
C SER A 609 -38.91 -51.44 6.12
N GLY A 610 -40.09 -51.94 5.76
CA GLY A 610 -41.21 -52.16 6.69
C GLY A 610 -42.34 -52.97 6.02
N PRO A 611 -42.90 -54.04 6.62
CA PRO A 611 -43.76 -54.99 5.92
C PRO A 611 -45.21 -54.50 5.67
N TYR A 612 -45.48 -53.21 5.78
CA TYR A 612 -46.80 -52.64 5.52
C TYR A 612 -46.67 -51.22 4.98
N ASN A 613 -46.85 -51.04 3.67
CA ASN A 613 -47.51 -49.88 3.08
C ASN A 613 -47.88 -50.17 1.61
N LYS A 614 -49.16 -50.42 1.37
CA LYS A 614 -49.82 -50.19 0.08
C LYS A 614 -50.31 -48.74 0.09
N THR A 615 -50.18 -48.05 -1.05
CA THR A 615 -50.49 -46.63 -1.34
C THR A 615 -49.37 -45.66 -0.87
N SER A 616 -48.66 -44.93 -1.75
CA SER A 616 -49.08 -44.19 -2.96
C SER A 616 -48.15 -44.38 -4.18
N ASP A 617 -48.71 -44.83 -5.30
CA ASP A 617 -48.07 -45.02 -6.61
C ASP A 617 -47.68 -43.72 -7.37
N CYS A 618 -47.53 -42.58 -6.68
CA CYS A 618 -47.14 -41.31 -7.31
C CYS A 618 -45.67 -40.91 -7.09
N ILE A 619 -44.91 -41.62 -6.25
CA ILE A 619 -43.49 -41.31 -5.98
C ILE A 619 -42.56 -42.42 -6.50
N SER A 620 -43.02 -43.67 -6.54
CA SER A 620 -42.24 -44.85 -6.94
C SER A 620 -41.79 -44.83 -8.40
N ASN A 621 -42.58 -44.23 -9.31
CA ASN A 621 -42.27 -44.22 -10.75
C ASN A 621 -41.37 -43.05 -11.21
N HIS A 622 -41.12 -42.04 -10.38
CA HIS A 622 -40.34 -40.84 -10.76
C HIS A 622 -38.87 -40.88 -10.31
N LEU A 623 -38.51 -41.81 -9.42
CA LEU A 623 -37.15 -41.93 -8.89
C LEU A 623 -36.24 -42.83 -9.77
N GLN A 624 -36.79 -43.49 -10.79
CA GLN A 624 -36.00 -44.29 -11.73
C GLN A 624 -35.55 -43.45 -12.93
N GLY A 625 -34.29 -43.04 -12.91
CA GLY A 625 -33.53 -42.73 -14.14
C GLY A 625 -33.31 -41.27 -14.53
N ASN A 626 -33.59 -40.27 -13.67
CA ASN A 626 -33.33 -38.86 -13.98
C ASN A 626 -32.50 -38.15 -12.89
N THR A 627 -31.72 -37.16 -13.32
CA THR A 627 -30.89 -36.33 -12.42
C THR A 627 -31.76 -35.66 -11.32
N PRO A 628 -31.31 -35.63 -10.06
CA PRO A 628 -32.09 -35.18 -8.91
C PRO A 628 -32.62 -33.74 -9.02
N GLU A 629 -31.99 -32.89 -9.83
CA GLU A 629 -32.44 -31.53 -10.18
C GLU A 629 -33.81 -31.48 -10.87
N LYS A 630 -34.21 -32.56 -11.54
CA LYS A 630 -35.51 -32.68 -12.21
C LYS A 630 -36.64 -33.06 -11.25
N ASN A 631 -36.31 -33.56 -10.06
CA ASN A 631 -37.29 -34.10 -9.12
C ASN A 631 -37.74 -33.09 -8.07
N PHE A 632 -36.91 -32.10 -7.74
CA PHE A 632 -37.21 -31.10 -6.70
C PHE A 632 -37.00 -29.66 -7.17
N GLU A 633 -37.89 -28.79 -6.71
CA GLU A 633 -37.79 -27.34 -6.80
C GLU A 633 -37.49 -26.78 -5.41
N LEU A 634 -36.38 -26.03 -5.30
CA LEU A 634 -35.98 -25.38 -4.06
C LEU A 634 -36.26 -23.88 -4.18
N SER A 635 -36.78 -23.28 -3.11
CA SER A 635 -37.11 -21.86 -3.04
C SER A 635 -36.70 -21.22 -1.71
N CYS A 636 -36.45 -19.92 -1.73
CA CYS A 636 -36.16 -19.11 -0.54
C CYS A 636 -36.78 -17.72 -0.74
N ASN A 637 -37.51 -17.21 0.26
CA ASN A 637 -38.25 -15.94 0.16
C ASN A 637 -39.09 -15.84 -1.14
N ASP A 638 -39.83 -16.91 -1.46
CA ASP A 638 -40.69 -17.04 -2.66
C ASP A 638 -39.95 -16.97 -4.01
N GLN A 639 -38.62 -17.07 -4.02
CA GLN A 639 -37.81 -17.14 -5.25
C GLN A 639 -37.30 -18.56 -5.49
N ILE A 640 -37.47 -19.05 -6.72
CA ILE A 640 -36.92 -20.34 -7.17
C ILE A 640 -35.40 -20.23 -7.30
N LEU A 641 -34.69 -21.21 -6.75
CA LEU A 641 -33.23 -21.23 -6.68
C LEU A 641 -32.61 -21.93 -7.88
N SER A 642 -31.55 -21.32 -8.44
CA SER A 642 -30.72 -21.99 -9.46
C SER A 642 -29.92 -23.13 -8.83
N PRO A 643 -29.82 -24.32 -9.45
CA PRO A 643 -29.03 -25.44 -8.94
C PRO A 643 -27.54 -25.10 -8.74
N THR A 644 -27.00 -24.21 -9.59
CA THR A 644 -25.59 -23.78 -9.55
C THR A 644 -25.29 -22.74 -8.47
N MET A 645 -26.30 -22.14 -7.85
CA MET A 645 -26.13 -21.14 -6.79
C MET A 645 -25.63 -21.80 -5.51
N ASP A 646 -24.74 -21.14 -4.78
CA ASP A 646 -24.23 -21.61 -3.49
C ASP A 646 -24.95 -20.98 -2.28
N LEU A 647 -24.85 -21.65 -1.12
CA LEU A 647 -25.52 -21.23 0.11
C LEU A 647 -25.13 -19.80 0.54
N ARG A 648 -23.88 -19.40 0.31
CA ARG A 648 -23.41 -18.05 0.63
C ARG A 648 -23.99 -16.98 -0.28
N THR A 649 -24.13 -17.22 -1.58
CA THR A 649 -24.79 -16.31 -2.53
C THR A 649 -26.27 -16.20 -2.19
N LEU A 650 -26.91 -17.34 -1.90
CA LEU A 650 -28.29 -17.41 -1.45
C LEU A 650 -28.52 -16.58 -0.16
N LYS A 651 -27.65 -16.76 0.84
CA LYS A 651 -27.72 -16.02 2.11
C LYS A 651 -27.50 -14.51 1.90
N HIS A 652 -26.57 -14.13 1.03
CA HIS A 652 -26.20 -12.73 0.81
C HIS A 652 -27.24 -11.96 -0.02
N PHE A 653 -27.72 -12.54 -1.13
CA PHE A 653 -28.58 -11.82 -2.08
C PHE A 653 -30.08 -12.07 -1.92
N ILE A 654 -30.52 -13.25 -1.46
CA ILE A 654 -31.95 -13.63 -1.44
C ILE A 654 -32.50 -13.58 -0.01
N TRP A 655 -31.81 -14.20 0.95
CA TRP A 655 -32.30 -14.32 2.33
C TRP A 655 -32.40 -12.97 3.05
N LYS A 656 -31.32 -12.17 3.00
CA LYS A 656 -31.21 -10.81 3.58
C LYS A 656 -31.68 -10.67 5.04
N SER A 657 -31.69 -11.75 5.81
CA SER A 657 -32.07 -11.78 7.23
C SER A 657 -30.90 -12.28 8.08
N SER A 658 -30.82 -11.78 9.33
CA SER A 658 -29.83 -12.21 10.32
C SER A 658 -30.12 -13.58 10.92
N ALA A 659 -31.35 -14.10 10.74
CA ALA A 659 -31.72 -15.43 11.17
C ALA A 659 -31.04 -16.53 10.32
N ASP A 660 -31.05 -17.77 10.83
CA ASP A 660 -30.62 -18.94 10.06
C ASP A 660 -31.41 -19.04 8.75
N LEU A 661 -30.69 -19.25 7.64
CA LEU A 661 -31.25 -19.37 6.30
C LEU A 661 -32.34 -20.45 6.27
N THR A 662 -33.48 -20.21 5.61
CA THR A 662 -34.53 -21.21 5.47
C THR A 662 -34.79 -21.49 3.99
N ILE A 663 -34.68 -22.76 3.59
CA ILE A 663 -34.89 -23.24 2.23
C ILE A 663 -36.14 -24.11 2.21
N TYR A 664 -37.06 -23.79 1.31
CA TYR A 664 -38.26 -24.57 1.08
C TYR A 664 -38.04 -25.51 -0.11
N PHE A 665 -38.62 -26.71 -0.07
CA PHE A 665 -38.56 -27.65 -1.19
C PHE A 665 -39.93 -28.22 -1.55
N LYS A 666 -40.13 -28.49 -2.84
CA LYS A 666 -41.34 -29.05 -3.44
C LYS A 666 -40.95 -30.10 -4.48
N ALA A 667 -41.71 -31.19 -4.61
CA ALA A 667 -41.52 -32.14 -5.71
C ALA A 667 -42.04 -31.52 -7.03
N LYS A 668 -41.27 -31.68 -8.12
CA LYS A 668 -41.71 -31.33 -9.47
C LYS A 668 -42.64 -32.43 -10.00
N HIS A 669 -43.79 -32.04 -10.53
CA HIS A 669 -44.77 -32.95 -11.14
C HIS A 669 -44.37 -33.36 -12.55
#